data_AF-A0A6G6WB73-F1
#
_entry.id   AF-A0A6G6WB73-F1
#
_cell.length_a   1.000
_cell.length_b   1.000
_cell.length_c   1.000
_cell.angle_alpha   90.00
_cell.angle_beta   90.00
_cell.angle_gamma   90.00
#
_symmetry.space_group_name_H-M   'P 1'
#
loop_
_entity.id
_entity.type
_entity.pdbx_description
1 polymer ?
#
loop_
_entity_poly.entity_id
_entity_poly.type
_entity_poly.pdbx_seq_one_letter_code
_entity_poly.pdbx_strand_id
1 'polypeptide(L)'
;MKKVSSVLLASVGSLVLAGSLFTTGADGHEAASSAGRSEASSVTKAVETTIPASAPKAPSPQAPAAPAGTLPVGPSGKSVVQNPTTYTNPISLTQGSERILTAGEPVIKIFDGDYYLFTRGRKGYWWSSDFKDWNYVDAPNLLGGIVGMTEIDGKLYNYAGNTNNRVMTTDDPKTGIWYDAGTFSSNNYGDASMLYDEDTGRLFMYYGWSQILGIRVVELDKHTFKEISKPQVVLWGDPHNHGWETRYSEDLIFPYFTDREYRPQEYGWTEGPHPLKYKGKYYVLYSSIGLEFASYAQGVYVADDPMGPYKYDEHNPLTRMVSGSAPGAGHGSFFQDKQGKLWTIAMVAFTQNGGAGNTLMSLFPTDVDKQGVMHGDVEYGDYPQYLPGVKKNPIKDNFTGWTLLSLNKKVETSSTQVNYWPALAVDENGKSFWSAQTGDPGEYLTVDLGKESDIRGIQTQWDKAGARGTGAIPRYESYTVQVSSDNQNWTTVIDKSNNPQDLQSDYVELPTAVTGRYVRLTNVFTPDSGKFAVKEFRVFGNPGASTFTKVPKGQVMAVRNQVDRRRADLLWQPVEGAEGYVVRYGIEPNKLYQSEMVYGKNSLAIKSLNVDPEYYFQVEAFSSGTPRYVENPFETRGRGAELDFTRQPTGGARTTEKVMTYETYGRDEKYVFDNVTPGTYTLKHTYGVGIWGPQELTADQLIGTGTKPTYTALNLTQFGNGSTQWGTIEVRVYPGATSGRVEVTFHYTDDTSGPTVTVKNGPGETSGNATDGYQQVSYKLFDKSKVDKVVINGVTKDLTDNQYSDVNFIKPGVFGAQLGDNTMDVYDAIGQVTTLHFTLVP
;
A
#
# COMPACT_ATOMS: atom_id res chain seq x y z
N MET A 1 -61.41 -15.48 -0.75
CA MET A 1 -62.41 -16.52 -1.08
C MET A 1 -61.71 -17.71 -1.73
N LYS A 2 -62.35 -18.89 -1.78
CA LYS A 2 -62.01 -20.10 -2.56
C LYS A 2 -60.60 -20.73 -2.39
N LYS A 3 -60.59 -21.95 -1.81
CA LYS A 3 -59.57 -22.99 -2.03
C LYS A 3 -59.68 -23.56 -3.46
N VAL A 4 -58.60 -24.19 -3.96
CA VAL A 4 -58.62 -25.20 -5.03
C VAL A 4 -57.61 -26.31 -4.67
N SER A 5 -57.82 -27.53 -5.19
CA SER A 5 -57.07 -28.77 -4.92
C SER A 5 -56.96 -29.61 -6.22
N SER A 6 -56.21 -30.71 -6.36
CA SER A 6 -55.49 -31.54 -5.37
C SER A 6 -54.36 -32.38 -6.03
N VAL A 7 -53.43 -32.89 -5.21
CA VAL A 7 -52.77 -34.23 -5.23
C VAL A 7 -52.49 -34.92 -6.59
N LEU A 8 -51.24 -35.35 -6.78
CA LEU A 8 -50.91 -36.63 -7.40
C LEU A 8 -49.78 -37.34 -6.61
N LEU A 9 -49.50 -38.61 -6.90
CA LEU A 9 -48.69 -39.53 -6.08
C LEU A 9 -47.52 -40.17 -6.85
N ALA A 10 -46.46 -40.55 -6.12
CA ALA A 10 -45.50 -41.63 -6.44
C ALA A 10 -44.52 -41.42 -7.66
N SER A 11 -43.32 -42.00 -7.71
CA SER A 11 -42.46 -42.65 -6.68
C SER A 11 -41.02 -42.91 -7.20
N VAL A 12 -40.11 -43.27 -6.28
CA VAL A 12 -38.75 -43.86 -6.50
C VAL A 12 -37.68 -42.94 -7.13
N GLY A 13 -36.48 -42.90 -6.52
CA GLY A 13 -35.33 -42.18 -7.10
C GLY A 13 -34.14 -41.96 -6.15
N SER A 14 -33.65 -42.98 -5.46
CA SER A 14 -32.41 -42.85 -4.65
C SER A 14 -31.17 -42.78 -5.56
N LEU A 15 -30.30 -41.79 -5.38
CA LEU A 15 -28.92 -41.87 -5.84
C LEU A 15 -27.95 -41.22 -4.83
N VAL A 16 -26.69 -41.66 -4.91
CA VAL A 16 -25.63 -41.49 -3.90
C VAL A 16 -24.75 -40.27 -4.21
N LEU A 17 -23.96 -39.86 -3.21
CA LEU A 17 -22.87 -38.87 -3.23
C LEU A 17 -22.24 -38.61 -4.60
N ALA A 18 -22.03 -37.32 -4.90
CA ALA A 18 -20.91 -36.86 -5.72
C ALA A 18 -20.13 -35.81 -4.90
N GLY A 19 -19.01 -36.24 -4.31
CA GLY A 19 -18.01 -35.33 -3.74
C GLY A 19 -16.88 -35.15 -4.76
N SER A 20 -16.36 -33.93 -4.89
CA SER A 20 -15.34 -33.58 -5.88
C SER A 20 -14.06 -33.09 -5.19
N LEU A 21 -13.08 -33.98 -5.05
CA LEU A 21 -11.69 -33.53 -5.03
C LEU A 21 -11.33 -33.10 -6.46
N PHE A 22 -10.42 -32.14 -6.58
CA PHE A 22 -9.30 -32.30 -7.52
C PHE A 22 -8.03 -31.67 -6.94
N THR A 23 -6.93 -32.42 -7.04
CA THR A 23 -5.59 -32.03 -6.59
C THR A 23 -4.76 -31.49 -7.74
N THR A 24 -3.64 -30.84 -7.40
CA THR A 24 -2.58 -30.41 -8.30
C THR A 24 -2.23 -31.44 -9.38
N GLY A 25 -2.14 -31.00 -10.64
CA GLY A 25 -1.63 -31.82 -11.75
C GLY A 25 -0.20 -31.42 -12.11
N ALA A 26 0.74 -32.36 -11.99
CA ALA A 26 2.07 -32.31 -12.59
C ALA A 26 2.62 -33.73 -12.67
N ASP A 27 2.90 -34.25 -13.87
CA ASP A 27 3.76 -35.42 -14.05
C ASP A 27 4.24 -35.60 -15.51
N GLY A 28 5.34 -36.34 -15.69
CA GLY A 28 5.95 -36.69 -16.99
C GLY A 28 7.29 -35.98 -17.26
N HIS A 29 8.45 -36.61 -17.10
CA HIS A 29 8.80 -37.88 -17.77
C HIS A 29 9.90 -38.70 -17.06
N GLU A 30 9.82 -40.01 -17.30
CA GLU A 30 10.91 -41.01 -17.32
C GLU A 30 11.67 -41.39 -16.03
N ALA A 31 12.16 -42.63 -16.04
CA ALA A 31 12.72 -43.33 -14.90
C ALA A 31 13.82 -44.32 -15.32
N ALA A 32 14.85 -44.48 -14.48
CA ALA A 32 15.77 -45.60 -14.53
C ALA A 32 16.43 -45.84 -13.15
N SER A 33 16.54 -47.12 -12.76
CA SER A 33 17.62 -47.78 -11.97
C SER A 33 18.39 -47.05 -10.85
N SER A 34 18.82 -47.68 -9.75
CA SER A 34 18.55 -49.02 -9.18
C SER A 34 19.39 -49.19 -7.89
N ALA A 35 18.89 -49.97 -6.92
CA ALA A 35 19.65 -50.68 -5.87
C ALA A 35 20.58 -49.88 -4.91
N GLY A 36 20.32 -50.04 -3.61
CA GLY A 36 21.22 -49.68 -2.52
C GLY A 36 20.66 -50.21 -1.20
N ARG A 37 21.44 -50.96 -0.41
CA ARG A 37 20.99 -51.60 0.83
C ARG A 37 21.57 -50.91 2.07
N SER A 38 20.77 -50.92 3.15
CA SER A 38 21.12 -51.04 4.58
C SER A 38 22.50 -50.60 5.10
N GLU A 39 22.50 -49.88 6.22
CA GLU A 39 22.93 -50.48 7.51
C GLU A 39 22.37 -49.70 8.72
N ALA A 40 22.73 -50.09 9.95
CA ALA A 40 22.00 -49.76 11.18
C ALA A 40 22.90 -49.64 12.44
N SER A 41 22.30 -49.33 13.60
CA SER A 41 22.89 -49.29 14.97
C SER A 41 24.02 -48.25 15.20
N SER A 42 23.94 -47.22 16.06
CA SER A 42 23.47 -47.03 17.45
C SER A 42 24.55 -47.22 18.54
N VAL A 43 24.82 -46.14 19.28
CA VAL A 43 25.38 -46.06 20.66
C VAL A 43 26.85 -46.45 20.89
N THR A 44 27.68 -45.46 21.32
CA THR A 44 28.56 -45.62 22.51
C THR A 44 29.01 -44.30 23.16
N LYS A 45 28.67 -44.18 24.46
CA LYS A 45 29.37 -43.54 25.61
C LYS A 45 30.14 -42.20 25.51
N ALA A 46 29.91 -41.36 26.51
CA ALA A 46 30.71 -40.19 26.89
C ALA A 46 31.90 -40.54 27.82
N VAL A 47 32.79 -39.56 28.06
CA VAL A 47 33.88 -39.56 29.06
C VAL A 47 33.99 -38.16 29.68
N GLU A 48 34.18 -38.07 31.00
CA GLU A 48 34.41 -36.81 31.75
C GLU A 48 35.90 -36.60 32.11
N THR A 49 36.34 -35.34 32.28
CA THR A 49 37.63 -34.98 32.92
C THR A 49 37.58 -33.61 33.65
N THR A 50 38.48 -33.40 34.61
CA THR A 50 38.33 -32.47 35.76
C THR A 50 39.69 -32.05 36.36
N ILE A 51 39.92 -30.90 37.06
CA ILE A 51 39.10 -29.68 37.33
C ILE A 51 39.93 -28.39 36.96
N PRO A 52 40.57 -27.59 37.87
CA PRO A 52 40.06 -26.69 38.93
C PRO A 52 40.35 -25.17 38.77
N ALA A 53 39.31 -24.34 39.00
CA ALA A 53 39.33 -23.04 39.72
C ALA A 53 40.23 -21.85 39.24
N SER A 54 40.00 -20.67 39.87
CA SER A 54 40.40 -19.33 39.40
C SER A 54 41.28 -18.53 40.38
N ALA A 55 42.00 -17.52 39.86
CA ALA A 55 42.52 -16.37 40.61
C ALA A 55 42.71 -15.13 39.69
N PRO A 56 42.62 -13.87 40.19
CA PRO A 56 42.43 -12.67 39.36
C PRO A 56 43.71 -11.86 39.05
N LYS A 57 43.59 -10.82 38.19
CA LYS A 57 44.62 -9.80 37.95
C LYS A 57 44.02 -8.38 37.75
N ALA A 58 44.80 -7.35 38.08
CA ALA A 58 44.36 -5.95 38.22
C ALA A 58 44.50 -5.09 36.93
N PRO A 59 43.87 -3.90 36.84
CA PRO A 59 43.71 -3.12 35.59
C PRO A 59 44.69 -1.93 35.41
N SER A 60 44.43 -1.09 34.39
CA SER A 60 45.09 0.17 33.95
C SER A 60 46.21 0.04 32.88
N PRO A 61 46.54 1.09 32.10
CA PRO A 61 45.98 2.46 32.05
C PRO A 61 45.35 2.86 30.68
N GLN A 62 44.97 4.14 30.51
CA GLN A 62 44.24 4.69 29.36
C GLN A 62 44.91 5.98 28.80
N ALA A 63 45.15 6.05 27.49
CA ALA A 63 45.50 7.26 26.71
C ALA A 63 45.66 6.91 25.20
N PRO A 64 45.66 7.89 24.26
CA PRO A 64 44.95 9.17 24.18
C PRO A 64 43.99 9.19 22.95
N ALA A 65 43.46 10.35 22.53
CA ALA A 65 42.54 10.47 21.38
C ALA A 65 42.89 11.62 20.41
N ALA A 66 42.91 11.33 19.10
CA ALA A 66 42.87 12.26 17.95
C ALA A 66 42.83 11.44 16.63
N PRO A 67 42.53 12.04 15.46
CA PRO A 67 41.34 12.81 15.11
C PRO A 67 40.51 12.08 14.01
N ALA A 68 39.49 12.73 13.42
CA ALA A 68 38.60 12.10 12.44
C ALA A 68 39.19 11.97 11.02
N GLY A 69 38.86 10.86 10.33
CA GLY A 69 39.13 10.66 8.89
C GLY A 69 38.87 9.22 8.43
N THR A 70 37.84 9.02 7.59
CA THR A 70 37.55 7.82 6.76
C THR A 70 37.92 6.43 7.32
N LEU A 71 36.90 5.67 7.77
CA LEU A 71 36.99 4.21 7.92
C LEU A 71 36.41 3.49 6.68
N PRO A 72 36.97 2.33 6.27
CA PRO A 72 36.52 1.58 5.10
C PRO A 72 35.23 0.77 5.34
N VAL A 73 34.60 0.35 4.24
CA VAL A 73 33.34 -0.41 4.23
C VAL A 73 33.55 -1.86 4.70
N GLY A 74 32.67 -2.33 5.57
CA GLY A 74 32.53 -3.72 6.00
C GLY A 74 31.19 -3.92 6.73
N PRO A 75 30.53 -5.09 6.62
CA PRO A 75 29.14 -5.24 7.06
C PRO A 75 28.99 -5.26 8.58
N SER A 76 28.55 -4.14 9.17
CA SER A 76 27.86 -4.11 10.46
C SER A 76 26.35 -3.95 10.20
N GLY A 77 25.46 -4.76 10.76
CA GLY A 77 25.51 -5.19 12.15
C GLY A 77 25.06 -4.09 13.12
N LYS A 78 24.50 -2.99 12.59
CA LYS A 78 23.93 -1.88 13.36
C LYS A 78 22.41 -1.85 13.20
N SER A 79 21.75 -2.54 14.13
CA SER A 79 20.38 -2.28 14.59
C SER A 79 19.38 -1.71 13.58
N VAL A 80 18.55 -2.60 13.02
CA VAL A 80 17.10 -2.34 13.05
C VAL A 80 16.72 -2.11 14.52
N VAL A 81 15.80 -1.18 14.78
CA VAL A 81 15.50 -0.70 16.14
C VAL A 81 15.19 -1.87 17.09
N GLN A 82 15.97 -1.99 18.16
CA GLN A 82 15.88 -3.10 19.14
C GLN A 82 14.69 -2.99 20.11
N ASN A 83 13.93 -1.90 20.04
CA ASN A 83 12.74 -1.65 20.84
C ASN A 83 11.83 -0.64 20.12
N PRO A 84 11.09 -1.02 19.06
CA PRO A 84 10.07 -0.16 18.49
C PRO A 84 8.97 0.09 19.53
N THR A 85 8.41 1.29 19.55
CA THR A 85 7.22 1.66 20.34
C THR A 85 5.96 1.73 19.47
N THR A 86 6.12 1.79 18.15
CA THR A 86 5.03 1.91 17.18
C THR A 86 5.01 0.80 16.13
N TYR A 87 3.86 0.63 15.48
CA TYR A 87 3.65 -0.17 14.28
C TYR A 87 2.84 0.63 13.25
N THR A 88 2.77 0.13 12.02
CA THR A 88 1.82 0.57 11.00
C THR A 88 1.13 -0.66 10.44
N ASN A 89 -0.18 -0.58 10.19
CA ASN A 89 -0.84 -1.56 9.34
C ASN A 89 -0.43 -1.28 7.86
N PRO A 90 -0.40 -2.28 6.97
CA PRO A 90 -0.55 -3.71 7.24
C PRO A 90 0.75 -4.31 7.81
N ILE A 91 0.63 -5.26 8.74
CA ILE A 91 1.76 -5.88 9.43
C ILE A 91 2.26 -7.11 8.67
N SER A 92 3.57 -7.18 8.41
CA SER A 92 4.26 -8.35 7.84
C SER A 92 4.77 -9.30 8.94
N LEU A 93 4.88 -10.59 8.59
CA LEU A 93 5.56 -11.60 9.41
C LEU A 93 6.78 -12.16 8.67
N THR A 94 7.71 -12.75 9.43
CA THR A 94 8.96 -13.31 8.93
C THR A 94 9.38 -14.53 9.76
N GLN A 95 9.98 -15.52 9.10
CA GLN A 95 10.61 -16.69 9.72
C GLN A 95 12.01 -16.79 9.11
N GLY A 96 12.90 -15.88 9.50
CA GLY A 96 14.19 -15.69 8.84
C GLY A 96 13.99 -15.38 7.34
N SER A 97 14.54 -16.24 6.49
CA SER A 97 14.45 -16.16 5.02
C SER A 97 13.28 -16.91 4.39
N GLU A 98 12.31 -17.40 5.17
CA GLU A 98 11.08 -18.00 4.61
C GLU A 98 10.08 -16.94 4.12
N ARG A 99 9.42 -17.21 2.99
CA ARG A 99 8.41 -16.31 2.42
C ARG A 99 7.10 -16.37 3.18
N ILE A 100 6.53 -15.22 3.51
CA ILE A 100 5.24 -15.10 4.22
C ILE A 100 4.31 -14.15 3.48
N LEU A 101 3.80 -14.65 2.35
CA LEU A 101 2.84 -13.95 1.49
C LEU A 101 1.37 -14.10 1.96
N THR A 102 1.15 -14.89 3.02
CA THR A 102 -0.16 -15.17 3.59
C THR A 102 -0.02 -15.24 5.12
N ALA A 103 -0.56 -14.24 5.80
CA ALA A 103 -0.72 -14.15 7.25
C ALA A 103 -2.21 -14.05 7.63
N GLY A 104 -3.06 -14.75 6.88
CA GLY A 104 -4.52 -14.71 7.01
C GLY A 104 -5.04 -15.35 8.30
N GLU A 105 -6.29 -15.01 8.65
CA GLU A 105 -7.04 -15.54 9.80
C GLU A 105 -6.24 -15.55 11.13
N PRO A 106 -5.68 -14.41 11.56
CA PRO A 106 -4.77 -14.37 12.70
C PRO A 106 -5.48 -14.61 14.04
N VAL A 107 -4.95 -15.57 14.81
CA VAL A 107 -5.37 -15.85 16.19
C VAL A 107 -4.25 -15.51 17.14
N ILE A 108 -4.49 -14.61 18.11
CA ILE A 108 -3.57 -14.31 19.20
C ILE A 108 -4.11 -14.87 20.52
N LYS A 109 -3.23 -15.48 21.32
CA LYS A 109 -3.46 -15.80 22.73
C LYS A 109 -2.35 -15.22 23.60
N ILE A 110 -2.65 -15.02 24.88
CA ILE A 110 -1.63 -15.01 25.93
C ILE A 110 -1.68 -16.39 26.59
N PHE A 111 -0.52 -16.99 26.86
CA PHE A 111 -0.38 -18.25 27.58
C PHE A 111 0.94 -18.26 28.37
N ASP A 112 0.96 -18.80 29.59
CA ASP A 112 2.11 -18.70 30.53
C ASP A 112 2.75 -17.30 30.56
N GLY A 113 1.90 -16.27 30.58
CA GLY A 113 2.32 -14.88 30.63
C GLY A 113 2.93 -14.30 29.33
N ASP A 114 2.99 -15.01 28.20
CA ASP A 114 3.54 -14.56 26.91
C ASP A 114 2.53 -14.60 25.75
N TYR A 115 2.75 -13.77 24.71
CA TYR A 115 1.91 -13.72 23.51
C TYR A 115 2.27 -14.84 22.54
N TYR A 116 1.27 -15.44 21.88
CA TYR A 116 1.42 -16.41 20.79
C TYR A 116 0.51 -16.02 19.62
N LEU A 117 1.04 -16.02 18.41
CA LEU A 117 0.36 -15.63 17.16
C LEU A 117 0.37 -16.79 16.17
N PHE A 118 -0.82 -17.24 15.79
CA PHE A 118 -1.08 -18.30 14.83
C PHE A 118 -1.76 -17.72 13.58
N THR A 119 -1.45 -18.27 12.40
CA THR A 119 -2.01 -17.83 11.10
C THR A 119 -2.41 -19.02 10.25
N ARG A 120 -3.33 -18.83 9.30
CA ARG A 120 -3.79 -19.82 8.31
C ARG A 120 -2.67 -20.69 7.75
N GLY A 121 -2.93 -22.00 7.68
CA GLY A 121 -2.20 -22.97 6.85
C GLY A 121 -0.78 -23.36 7.31
N ARG A 122 -0.18 -22.66 8.28
CA ARG A 122 1.19 -22.94 8.74
C ARG A 122 1.27 -24.08 9.75
N LYS A 123 2.47 -24.66 9.86
CA LYS A 123 2.85 -25.70 10.84
C LYS A 123 3.84 -25.15 11.86
N GLY A 124 3.45 -24.05 12.50
CA GLY A 124 4.27 -23.24 13.37
C GLY A 124 3.66 -21.87 13.55
N TYR A 125 4.24 -21.10 14.47
CA TYR A 125 3.67 -19.86 15.00
C TYR A 125 4.76 -19.01 15.63
N TRP A 126 4.42 -17.78 16.01
CA TRP A 126 5.34 -16.88 16.70
C TRP A 126 4.96 -16.73 18.17
N TRP A 127 5.95 -16.50 19.04
CA TRP A 127 5.72 -16.03 20.41
C TRP A 127 6.55 -14.79 20.73
N SER A 128 6.04 -13.94 21.62
CA SER A 128 6.71 -12.71 22.06
C SER A 128 6.41 -12.41 23.53
N SER A 129 7.40 -11.88 24.24
CA SER A 129 7.23 -11.43 25.63
C SER A 129 6.80 -9.96 25.76
N ASP A 130 6.81 -9.20 24.67
CA ASP A 130 6.57 -7.75 24.70
C ASP A 130 5.85 -7.20 23.46
N PHE A 131 5.39 -8.07 22.56
CA PHE A 131 4.72 -7.75 21.28
C PHE A 131 5.63 -7.08 20.22
N LYS A 132 6.90 -6.81 20.54
CA LYS A 132 7.90 -6.29 19.59
C LYS A 132 8.72 -7.42 19.00
N ASP A 133 9.31 -8.23 19.86
CA ASP A 133 10.33 -9.22 19.50
C ASP A 133 9.69 -10.61 19.40
N TRP A 134 9.48 -11.07 18.17
CA TRP A 134 8.74 -12.29 17.85
C TRP A 134 9.66 -13.44 17.42
N ASN A 135 9.50 -14.58 18.08
CA ASN A 135 10.31 -15.78 17.91
C ASN A 135 9.47 -16.87 17.25
N TYR A 136 9.88 -17.38 16.09
CA TYR A 136 9.17 -18.49 15.42
C TYR A 136 9.45 -19.83 16.10
N VAL A 137 8.40 -20.65 16.21
CA VAL A 137 8.43 -22.04 16.68
C VAL A 137 7.93 -22.94 15.55
N ASP A 138 8.76 -23.89 15.14
CA ASP A 138 8.35 -24.96 14.22
C ASP A 138 7.51 -26.00 14.96
N ALA A 139 6.34 -26.33 14.40
CA ALA A 139 5.36 -27.21 15.04
C ALA A 139 4.77 -28.18 13.99
N PRO A 140 5.52 -29.21 13.55
CA PRO A 140 5.14 -30.07 12.44
C PRO A 140 3.88 -30.90 12.70
N ASN A 141 3.47 -31.06 13.97
CA ASN A 141 2.23 -31.72 14.40
C ASN A 141 1.01 -30.77 14.51
N LEU A 142 1.21 -29.45 14.40
CA LEU A 142 0.11 -28.47 14.39
C LEU A 142 -0.80 -28.71 13.18
N LEU A 143 -2.10 -28.48 13.36
CA LEU A 143 -3.11 -28.65 12.33
C LEU A 143 -3.21 -27.40 11.45
N GLY A 144 -2.64 -27.49 10.25
CA GLY A 144 -2.80 -26.49 9.21
C GLY A 144 -4.22 -26.50 8.60
N GLY A 145 -4.73 -25.30 8.34
CA GLY A 145 -6.07 -25.03 7.84
C GLY A 145 -6.45 -23.60 8.21
N ILE A 146 -7.74 -23.34 8.39
CA ILE A 146 -8.19 -22.14 9.12
C ILE A 146 -7.95 -22.44 10.60
N VAL A 147 -7.09 -21.65 11.26
CA VAL A 147 -6.47 -22.06 12.53
C VAL A 147 -7.29 -21.65 13.74
N GLY A 148 -7.71 -22.64 14.54
CA GLY A 148 -8.34 -22.45 15.83
C GLY A 148 -7.33 -22.59 16.99
N MET A 149 -7.52 -21.77 18.02
CA MET A 149 -6.75 -21.84 19.28
C MET A 149 -7.63 -21.48 20.47
N THR A 150 -7.62 -22.31 21.51
CA THR A 150 -8.39 -22.11 22.76
C THR A 150 -7.58 -22.61 23.94
N GLU A 151 -7.64 -21.93 25.08
CA GLU A 151 -7.08 -22.41 26.34
C GLU A 151 -8.15 -23.19 27.11
N ILE A 152 -7.79 -24.34 27.69
CA ILE A 152 -8.67 -25.15 28.55
C ILE A 152 -7.80 -25.68 29.69
N ASP A 153 -8.21 -25.43 30.95
CA ASP A 153 -7.57 -25.94 32.16
C ASP A 153 -6.03 -25.79 32.20
N GLY A 154 -5.51 -24.65 31.73
CA GLY A 154 -4.08 -24.34 31.70
C GLY A 154 -3.28 -25.00 30.57
N LYS A 155 -3.92 -25.41 29.47
CA LYS A 155 -3.25 -25.89 28.24
C LYS A 155 -3.85 -25.25 26.99
N LEU A 156 -3.04 -25.09 25.95
CA LEU A 156 -3.51 -24.68 24.63
C LEU A 156 -4.04 -25.87 23.82
N TYR A 157 -5.09 -25.62 23.04
CA TYR A 157 -5.74 -26.59 22.16
C TYR A 157 -5.87 -26.02 20.74
N ASN A 158 -5.30 -26.73 19.77
CA ASN A 158 -5.28 -26.40 18.35
C ASN A 158 -6.20 -27.31 17.54
N TYR A 159 -6.90 -26.73 16.57
CA TYR A 159 -7.87 -27.40 15.72
C TYR A 159 -8.01 -26.64 14.39
N ALA A 160 -8.52 -27.32 13.36
CA ALA A 160 -8.78 -26.75 12.04
C ALA A 160 -10.07 -27.37 11.46
N GLY A 161 -11.22 -27.00 12.05
CA GLY A 161 -12.46 -27.78 11.99
C GLY A 161 -13.11 -27.98 10.61
N ASN A 162 -12.60 -27.30 9.58
CA ASN A 162 -13.03 -27.40 8.19
C ASN A 162 -12.12 -28.26 7.29
N THR A 163 -10.90 -28.57 7.74
CA THR A 163 -9.97 -29.47 7.03
C THR A 163 -9.74 -30.77 7.80
N ASN A 164 -9.78 -30.72 9.14
CA ASN A 164 -9.38 -31.81 10.02
C ASN A 164 -10.37 -31.93 11.20
N ASN A 165 -10.66 -33.16 11.62
CA ASN A 165 -11.47 -33.41 12.81
C ASN A 165 -10.65 -33.64 14.09
N ARG A 166 -9.31 -33.70 14.02
CA ARG A 166 -8.45 -33.82 15.21
C ARG A 166 -8.43 -32.52 16.01
N VAL A 167 -8.23 -32.67 17.31
CA VAL A 167 -7.86 -31.59 18.23
C VAL A 167 -6.52 -31.98 18.85
N MET A 168 -5.55 -31.07 18.80
CA MET A 168 -4.21 -31.23 19.37
C MET A 168 -4.07 -30.35 20.62
N THR A 169 -3.15 -30.68 21.53
CA THR A 169 -2.87 -29.87 22.73
C THR A 169 -1.38 -29.77 23.05
N THR A 170 -1.01 -28.72 23.77
CA THR A 170 0.31 -28.56 24.41
C THR A 170 0.20 -27.74 25.70
N ASP A 171 1.05 -28.06 26.67
CA ASP A 171 1.31 -27.30 27.90
C ASP A 171 2.65 -26.53 27.85
N ASP A 172 3.53 -26.83 26.90
CA ASP A 172 4.72 -26.03 26.59
C ASP A 172 4.75 -25.67 25.09
N PRO A 173 4.03 -24.62 24.66
CA PRO A 173 4.02 -24.19 23.28
C PRO A 173 5.37 -23.64 22.79
N LYS A 174 6.37 -23.38 23.65
CA LYS A 174 7.72 -22.97 23.19
C LYS A 174 8.53 -24.16 22.64
N THR A 175 8.15 -25.40 22.95
CA THR A 175 8.77 -26.61 22.37
C THR A 175 8.37 -26.91 20.92
N GLY A 176 7.23 -26.39 20.46
CA GLY A 176 6.62 -26.79 19.18
C GLY A 176 6.02 -28.20 19.18
N ILE A 177 6.01 -28.91 20.32
CA ILE A 177 5.48 -30.27 20.43
C ILE A 177 3.98 -30.20 20.75
N TRP A 178 3.19 -30.89 19.93
CA TRP A 178 1.74 -30.99 20.06
C TRP A 178 1.30 -32.47 20.05
N TYR A 179 0.37 -32.80 20.95
CA TYR A 179 -0.13 -34.15 21.22
C TYR A 179 -1.61 -34.27 20.83
N ASP A 180 -2.09 -35.47 20.46
CA ASP A 180 -3.52 -35.70 20.24
C ASP A 180 -4.32 -35.52 21.55
N ALA A 181 -5.35 -34.66 21.49
CA ALA A 181 -6.30 -34.46 22.60
C ALA A 181 -7.65 -35.17 22.36
N GLY A 182 -8.10 -35.26 21.11
CA GLY A 182 -9.37 -35.89 20.76
C GLY A 182 -9.81 -35.57 19.33
N THR A 183 -11.11 -35.69 19.05
CA THR A 183 -11.66 -35.40 17.72
C THR A 183 -13.06 -34.80 17.78
N PHE A 184 -13.37 -33.85 16.91
CA PHE A 184 -14.74 -33.40 16.63
C PHE A 184 -15.60 -34.52 16.00
N SER A 185 -16.93 -34.32 15.95
CA SER A 185 -17.87 -35.28 15.32
C SER A 185 -17.76 -35.31 13.79
N SER A 186 -17.20 -34.28 13.15
CA SER A 186 -16.93 -34.19 11.71
C SER A 186 -15.72 -33.28 11.42
N ASN A 187 -15.40 -33.05 10.15
CA ASN A 187 -14.50 -31.98 9.69
C ASN A 187 -15.25 -30.92 8.85
N ASN A 188 -16.54 -30.72 9.12
CA ASN A 188 -17.40 -29.77 8.39
C ASN A 188 -17.78 -28.54 9.23
N TYR A 189 -16.85 -28.08 10.07
CA TYR A 189 -17.00 -26.88 10.89
C TYR A 189 -16.22 -25.74 10.25
N GLY A 190 -16.85 -25.09 9.26
CA GLY A 190 -16.33 -23.86 8.64
C GLY A 190 -15.93 -22.85 9.70
N ASP A 191 -14.72 -22.33 9.61
CA ASP A 191 -14.20 -21.25 10.47
C ASP A 191 -14.38 -21.53 11.97
N ALA A 192 -14.16 -22.77 12.40
CA ALA A 192 -14.40 -23.20 13.77
C ALA A 192 -13.56 -22.40 14.78
N SER A 193 -14.20 -21.93 15.85
CA SER A 193 -13.56 -21.30 17.01
C SER A 193 -14.25 -21.71 18.31
N MET A 194 -13.48 -22.07 19.34
CA MET A 194 -14.00 -22.57 20.61
C MET A 194 -13.87 -21.56 21.75
N LEU A 195 -14.90 -21.50 22.58
CA LEU A 195 -14.91 -20.82 23.88
C LEU A 195 -14.93 -21.86 24.99
N TYR A 196 -13.91 -21.87 25.84
CA TYR A 196 -14.02 -22.46 27.16
C TYR A 196 -14.57 -21.41 28.13
N ASP A 197 -15.55 -21.78 28.94
CA ASP A 197 -16.07 -20.92 30.01
C ASP A 197 -15.64 -21.45 31.38
N GLU A 198 -14.59 -20.85 31.94
CA GLU A 198 -13.99 -21.22 33.22
C GLU A 198 -14.97 -21.13 34.40
N ASP A 199 -15.93 -20.19 34.38
CA ASP A 199 -16.94 -20.05 35.45
C ASP A 199 -17.89 -21.26 35.52
N THR A 200 -18.06 -21.99 34.41
CA THR A 200 -19.02 -23.11 34.30
C THR A 200 -18.38 -24.45 33.94
N GLY A 201 -17.10 -24.47 33.53
CA GLY A 201 -16.39 -25.65 33.06
C GLY A 201 -16.88 -26.20 31.71
N ARG A 202 -17.68 -25.43 30.96
CA ARG A 202 -18.33 -25.83 29.70
C ARG A 202 -17.50 -25.39 28.48
N LEU A 203 -17.55 -26.18 27.40
CA LEU A 203 -16.85 -25.90 26.15
C LEU A 203 -17.86 -25.74 25.00
N PHE A 204 -17.69 -24.70 24.20
CA PHE A 204 -18.57 -24.39 23.07
C PHE A 204 -17.74 -24.21 21.80
N MET A 205 -18.25 -24.66 20.66
CA MET A 205 -17.66 -24.42 19.34
C MET A 205 -18.63 -23.62 18.48
N TYR A 206 -18.15 -22.49 17.97
CA TYR A 206 -18.83 -21.60 17.04
C TYR A 206 -18.27 -21.85 15.64
N TYR A 207 -19.12 -21.92 14.63
CA TYR A 207 -18.71 -22.29 13.27
C TYR A 207 -19.73 -21.86 12.20
N GLY A 208 -19.26 -21.54 11.00
CA GLY A 208 -20.08 -21.29 9.82
C GLY A 208 -19.44 -20.32 8.84
N TRP A 209 -19.60 -20.62 7.55
CA TRP A 209 -19.25 -19.74 6.44
C TRP A 209 -20.30 -19.84 5.33
N SER A 210 -20.99 -18.75 4.99
CA SER A 210 -21.96 -18.74 3.88
C SER A 210 -22.46 -17.36 3.50
N GLN A 211 -23.11 -17.23 2.34
CA GLN A 211 -23.96 -16.08 2.00
C GLN A 211 -25.40 -16.20 2.54
N ILE A 212 -25.85 -17.40 2.94
CA ILE A 212 -27.26 -17.68 3.32
C ILE A 212 -27.45 -18.63 4.50
N LEU A 213 -26.43 -19.43 4.86
CA LEU A 213 -26.47 -20.30 6.05
C LEU A 213 -25.87 -19.55 7.25
N GLY A 214 -26.60 -19.52 8.36
CA GLY A 214 -26.15 -18.84 9.57
C GLY A 214 -24.97 -19.52 10.26
N ILE A 215 -24.17 -18.71 10.94
CA ILE A 215 -23.16 -19.15 11.92
C ILE A 215 -23.87 -19.83 13.09
N ARG A 216 -23.25 -20.87 13.64
CA ARG A 216 -23.83 -21.77 14.64
C ARG A 216 -22.97 -21.86 15.88
N VAL A 217 -23.56 -22.34 16.97
CA VAL A 217 -22.86 -22.73 18.19
C VAL A 217 -23.34 -24.11 18.65
N VAL A 218 -22.42 -24.95 19.10
CA VAL A 218 -22.69 -26.26 19.71
C VAL A 218 -21.85 -26.44 20.96
N GLU A 219 -22.42 -27.07 21.99
CA GLU A 219 -21.71 -27.41 23.22
C GLU A 219 -21.01 -28.76 23.03
N LEU A 220 -19.75 -28.83 23.44
CA LEU A 220 -18.88 -29.98 23.34
C LEU A 220 -18.55 -30.54 24.72
N ASP A 221 -18.40 -31.86 24.82
CA ASP A 221 -17.68 -32.49 25.93
C ASP A 221 -16.19 -32.12 25.85
N LYS A 222 -15.66 -31.50 26.92
CA LYS A 222 -14.29 -30.95 26.92
C LYS A 222 -13.16 -31.98 26.97
N HIS A 223 -13.47 -33.27 27.09
CA HIS A 223 -12.49 -34.35 27.17
C HIS A 223 -12.40 -35.17 25.87
N THR A 224 -13.48 -35.22 25.09
CA THR A 224 -13.59 -35.99 23.85
C THR A 224 -13.77 -35.12 22.61
N PHE A 225 -14.16 -33.85 22.79
CA PHE A 225 -14.52 -32.87 21.75
C PHE A 225 -15.73 -33.27 20.90
N LYS A 226 -16.60 -34.15 21.43
CA LYS A 226 -17.87 -34.54 20.79
C LYS A 226 -19.01 -33.61 21.18
N GLU A 227 -19.93 -33.40 20.25
CA GLU A 227 -21.16 -32.62 20.46
C GLU A 227 -22.04 -33.28 21.53
N ILE A 228 -22.39 -32.52 22.58
CA ILE A 228 -23.33 -32.95 23.64
C ILE A 228 -24.66 -32.18 23.62
N SER A 229 -24.78 -31.18 22.75
CA SER A 229 -26.03 -30.45 22.50
C SER A 229 -26.40 -30.46 21.00
N LYS A 230 -27.57 -29.91 20.66
CA LYS A 230 -27.95 -29.67 19.25
C LYS A 230 -27.43 -28.29 18.82
N PRO A 231 -26.75 -28.16 17.66
CA PRO A 231 -26.29 -26.86 17.17
C PRO A 231 -27.43 -25.84 17.05
N GLN A 232 -27.28 -24.70 17.73
CA GLN A 232 -28.15 -23.53 17.57
C GLN A 232 -27.60 -22.61 16.48
N VAL A 233 -28.45 -21.73 15.93
CA VAL A 233 -27.98 -20.63 15.06
C VAL A 233 -27.71 -19.41 15.93
N VAL A 234 -26.55 -18.80 15.74
CA VAL A 234 -26.10 -17.57 16.40
C VAL A 234 -26.61 -16.36 15.62
N LEU A 235 -26.33 -16.32 14.33
CA LEU A 235 -26.66 -15.21 13.43
C LEU A 235 -26.76 -15.68 11.98
N TRP A 236 -27.40 -14.87 11.14
CA TRP A 236 -27.29 -14.88 9.68
C TRP A 236 -26.90 -13.45 9.27
N GLY A 237 -26.18 -13.27 8.16
CA GLY A 237 -26.04 -11.95 7.55
C GLY A 237 -27.38 -11.44 7.03
N ASP A 238 -27.70 -10.18 7.32
CA ASP A 238 -28.90 -9.48 6.88
C ASP A 238 -28.55 -8.18 6.13
N PRO A 239 -28.05 -8.31 4.88
CA PRO A 239 -27.69 -7.17 4.05
C PRO A 239 -28.88 -6.23 3.74
N HIS A 240 -30.13 -6.66 3.95
CA HIS A 240 -31.30 -5.79 3.72
C HIS A 240 -31.43 -4.74 4.82
N ASN A 241 -31.06 -5.07 6.05
CA ASN A 241 -31.10 -4.16 7.19
C ASN A 241 -29.73 -3.54 7.51
N HIS A 242 -28.61 -4.23 7.26
CA HIS A 242 -27.26 -3.75 7.57
C HIS A 242 -26.45 -3.49 6.29
N GLY A 243 -26.13 -2.22 6.02
CA GLY A 243 -25.41 -1.82 4.80
C GLY A 243 -24.04 -2.47 4.64
N TRP A 244 -23.29 -2.62 5.74
CA TRP A 244 -21.94 -3.15 5.70
C TRP A 244 -21.85 -4.66 5.40
N GLU A 245 -22.95 -5.40 5.48
CA GLU A 245 -23.04 -6.82 5.10
C GLU A 245 -23.35 -7.01 3.59
N THR A 246 -23.49 -5.91 2.84
CA THR A 246 -23.77 -5.91 1.40
C THR A 246 -22.51 -5.78 0.56
N ARG A 247 -22.35 -6.64 -0.44
CA ARG A 247 -21.32 -6.50 -1.48
C ARG A 247 -21.71 -5.46 -2.50
N TYR A 248 -20.79 -4.56 -2.82
CA TYR A 248 -20.86 -3.66 -3.96
C TYR A 248 -19.70 -3.96 -4.90
N SER A 249 -19.96 -4.14 -6.20
CA SER A 249 -18.93 -4.43 -7.20
C SER A 249 -17.88 -3.31 -7.33
N GLU A 250 -18.23 -2.09 -6.89
CA GLU A 250 -17.34 -0.91 -6.79
C GLU A 250 -16.22 -1.10 -5.76
N ASP A 251 -16.45 -1.88 -4.71
CA ASP A 251 -15.53 -2.01 -3.58
C ASP A 251 -14.44 -3.10 -3.84
N LEU A 252 -14.61 -3.88 -4.91
CA LEU A 252 -13.79 -5.05 -5.28
C LEU A 252 -12.29 -4.68 -5.42
N ILE A 253 -11.42 -5.42 -4.74
CA ILE A 253 -9.95 -5.29 -4.82
C ILE A 253 -9.41 -6.15 -5.97
N PHE A 254 -9.85 -7.41 -6.04
CA PHE A 254 -9.49 -8.38 -7.06
C PHE A 254 -10.68 -9.32 -7.34
N PRO A 255 -10.85 -9.86 -8.54
CA PRO A 255 -11.89 -10.86 -8.79
C PRO A 255 -11.52 -12.20 -8.14
N TYR A 256 -12.36 -12.69 -7.22
CA TYR A 256 -12.27 -14.06 -6.71
C TYR A 256 -13.00 -15.05 -7.63
N PHE A 257 -14.18 -14.67 -8.13
CA PHE A 257 -14.90 -15.43 -9.16
C PHE A 257 -14.37 -15.09 -10.56
N THR A 258 -14.08 -16.12 -11.36
CA THR A 258 -13.60 -16.01 -12.75
C THR A 258 -14.59 -16.59 -13.76
N ASP A 259 -15.63 -17.27 -13.28
CA ASP A 259 -16.70 -17.95 -14.01
C ASP A 259 -17.97 -17.09 -14.18
N ARG A 260 -18.06 -15.97 -13.46
CA ARG A 260 -19.20 -15.05 -13.45
C ARG A 260 -18.80 -13.61 -13.21
N GLU A 261 -19.65 -12.68 -13.60
CA GLU A 261 -19.56 -11.28 -13.19
C GLU A 261 -20.08 -11.08 -11.75
N TYR A 262 -19.55 -10.06 -11.07
CA TYR A 262 -20.10 -9.53 -9.82
C TYR A 262 -21.26 -8.60 -10.11
N ARG A 263 -22.40 -8.80 -9.44
CA ARG A 263 -23.56 -7.91 -9.56
C ARG A 263 -23.32 -6.59 -8.79
N PRO A 264 -24.03 -5.49 -9.13
CA PRO A 264 -23.94 -4.23 -8.41
C PRO A 264 -24.25 -4.34 -6.90
N GLN A 265 -25.07 -5.33 -6.50
CA GLN A 265 -25.32 -5.70 -5.11
C GLN A 265 -25.43 -7.23 -4.96
N GLU A 266 -24.74 -7.80 -3.97
CA GLU A 266 -24.83 -9.21 -3.58
C GLU A 266 -24.79 -9.40 -2.04
N TYR A 267 -25.20 -10.59 -1.56
CA TYR A 267 -25.01 -10.99 -0.16
C TYR A 267 -23.51 -11.16 0.14
N GLY A 268 -23.02 -10.62 1.24
CA GLY A 268 -21.68 -10.90 1.76
C GLY A 268 -21.49 -12.36 2.18
N TRP A 269 -20.23 -12.81 2.26
CA TRP A 269 -19.92 -13.92 3.15
C TRP A 269 -20.22 -13.49 4.59
N THR A 270 -20.78 -14.39 5.38
CA THR A 270 -20.91 -14.29 6.84
C THR A 270 -20.01 -15.38 7.39
N GLU A 271 -18.88 -15.01 8.00
CA GLU A 271 -17.74 -15.91 8.21
C GLU A 271 -16.95 -15.58 9.50
N GLY A 272 -15.93 -16.40 9.81
CA GLY A 272 -14.94 -16.11 10.86
C GLY A 272 -15.51 -15.82 12.25
N PRO A 273 -16.35 -16.69 12.86
CA PRO A 273 -16.82 -16.52 14.22
C PRO A 273 -15.67 -16.63 15.22
N HIS A 274 -15.44 -15.60 16.05
CA HIS A 274 -14.51 -15.68 17.18
C HIS A 274 -15.21 -15.25 18.49
N PRO A 275 -15.49 -16.19 19.41
CA PRO A 275 -16.21 -15.90 20.65
C PRO A 275 -15.29 -15.26 21.71
N LEU A 276 -15.90 -14.48 22.60
CA LEU A 276 -15.24 -13.88 23.77
C LEU A 276 -16.26 -13.72 24.91
N LYS A 277 -15.96 -14.28 26.08
CA LYS A 277 -16.63 -13.91 27.33
C LYS A 277 -15.95 -12.67 27.91
N TYR A 278 -16.69 -11.59 28.13
CA TYR A 278 -16.13 -10.34 28.67
C TYR A 278 -17.13 -9.60 29.56
N LYS A 279 -16.69 -9.18 30.75
CA LYS A 279 -17.51 -8.46 31.75
C LYS A 279 -18.88 -9.13 32.02
N GLY A 280 -18.97 -10.46 31.96
CA GLY A 280 -20.19 -11.24 32.19
C GLY A 280 -21.13 -11.43 31.00
N LYS A 281 -20.74 -10.98 29.80
CA LYS A 281 -21.49 -11.19 28.53
C LYS A 281 -20.68 -11.99 27.53
N TYR A 282 -21.36 -12.59 26.56
CA TYR A 282 -20.77 -13.36 25.46
C TYR A 282 -20.86 -12.56 24.17
N TYR A 283 -19.73 -12.22 23.60
CA TYR A 283 -19.60 -11.55 22.30
C TYR A 283 -19.16 -12.59 21.28
N VAL A 284 -19.72 -12.55 20.07
CA VAL A 284 -19.22 -13.31 18.92
C VAL A 284 -18.82 -12.29 17.87
N LEU A 285 -17.50 -12.13 17.67
CA LEU A 285 -16.96 -11.50 16.48
C LEU A 285 -17.39 -12.33 15.28
N TYR A 286 -17.75 -11.69 14.18
CA TYR A 286 -17.95 -12.32 12.88
C TYR A 286 -17.50 -11.35 11.80
N SER A 287 -17.31 -11.85 10.58
CA SER A 287 -16.76 -11.10 9.46
C SER A 287 -17.71 -11.08 8.28
N SER A 288 -17.83 -9.92 7.63
CA SER A 288 -18.58 -9.73 6.38
C SER A 288 -17.95 -8.58 5.61
N ILE A 289 -17.71 -8.65 4.29
CA ILE A 289 -18.41 -9.42 3.25
C ILE A 289 -17.55 -10.39 2.44
N GLY A 290 -16.26 -10.52 2.73
CA GLY A 290 -15.30 -11.38 2.01
C GLY A 290 -14.00 -10.64 1.63
N LEU A 291 -12.89 -11.37 1.67
CA LEU A 291 -11.52 -10.87 1.48
C LEU A 291 -11.30 -10.09 0.18
N GLU A 292 -12.11 -10.33 -0.84
CA GLU A 292 -11.94 -9.69 -2.14
C GLU A 292 -12.45 -8.23 -2.21
N PHE A 293 -13.01 -7.68 -1.11
CA PHE A 293 -13.61 -6.33 -1.06
C PHE A 293 -12.90 -5.39 -0.08
N ALA A 294 -12.72 -4.12 -0.49
CA ALA A 294 -12.18 -3.06 0.37
C ALA A 294 -13.11 -2.72 1.56
N SER A 295 -14.39 -3.05 1.46
CA SER A 295 -15.38 -2.93 2.53
C SER A 295 -15.40 -4.12 3.50
N TYR A 296 -14.48 -5.08 3.39
CA TYR A 296 -14.41 -6.20 4.33
C TYR A 296 -14.14 -5.72 5.77
N ALA A 297 -14.94 -6.19 6.71
CA ALA A 297 -14.91 -5.76 8.10
C ALA A 297 -15.33 -6.90 9.05
N GLN A 298 -15.23 -6.63 10.34
CA GLN A 298 -15.74 -7.46 11.42
C GLN A 298 -16.78 -6.70 12.24
N GLY A 299 -17.73 -7.42 12.83
CA GLY A 299 -18.75 -6.91 13.73
C GLY A 299 -19.06 -7.93 14.83
N VAL A 300 -19.97 -7.59 15.75
CA VAL A 300 -20.34 -8.44 16.89
C VAL A 300 -21.82 -8.70 17.03
N TYR A 301 -22.14 -9.90 17.50
CA TYR A 301 -23.40 -10.19 18.19
C TYR A 301 -23.13 -10.43 19.68
N VAL A 302 -24.10 -10.09 20.54
CA VAL A 302 -24.00 -10.16 22.00
C VAL A 302 -25.11 -11.02 22.61
N ALA A 303 -24.78 -11.83 23.60
CA ALA A 303 -25.70 -12.67 24.37
C ALA A 303 -25.36 -12.69 25.88
N ASP A 304 -26.32 -13.14 26.69
CA ASP A 304 -26.18 -13.39 28.14
C ASP A 304 -25.92 -14.89 28.46
N ASP A 305 -26.01 -15.78 27.47
CA ASP A 305 -25.68 -17.21 27.53
C ASP A 305 -24.90 -17.61 26.26
N PRO A 306 -23.89 -18.50 26.31
CA PRO A 306 -23.07 -18.86 25.15
C PRO A 306 -23.83 -19.64 24.05
N MET A 307 -24.99 -20.22 24.36
CA MET A 307 -25.88 -20.84 23.35
C MET A 307 -26.91 -19.84 22.79
N GLY A 308 -26.88 -18.57 23.22
CA GLY A 308 -27.78 -17.51 22.79
C GLY A 308 -29.08 -17.39 23.62
N PRO A 309 -30.08 -16.63 23.14
CA PRO A 309 -30.14 -15.99 21.83
C PRO A 309 -29.18 -14.79 21.72
N TYR A 310 -28.49 -14.73 20.59
CA TYR A 310 -27.61 -13.63 20.22
C TYR A 310 -28.39 -12.48 19.58
N LYS A 311 -27.91 -11.25 19.79
CA LYS A 311 -28.47 -10.01 19.22
C LYS A 311 -27.37 -9.23 18.50
N TYR A 312 -27.70 -8.67 17.35
CA TYR A 312 -26.83 -7.75 16.63
C TYR A 312 -26.55 -6.49 17.46
N ASP A 313 -25.33 -5.96 17.40
CA ASP A 313 -25.01 -4.64 17.95
C ASP A 313 -25.23 -3.56 16.87
N GLU A 314 -26.16 -2.63 17.12
CA GLU A 314 -26.50 -1.55 16.19
C GLU A 314 -25.34 -0.56 15.95
N HIS A 315 -24.26 -0.62 16.74
CA HIS A 315 -23.06 0.18 16.49
C HIS A 315 -22.08 -0.45 15.48
N ASN A 316 -22.30 -1.70 15.05
CA ASN A 316 -21.47 -2.40 14.06
C ASN A 316 -21.30 -1.64 12.73
N PRO A 317 -20.17 -1.82 12.03
CA PRO A 317 -19.04 -2.74 12.30
C PRO A 317 -17.92 -2.15 13.19
N LEU A 318 -17.02 -3.03 13.66
CA LEU A 318 -15.86 -2.72 14.52
C LEU A 318 -14.61 -2.27 13.75
N THR A 319 -14.26 -2.95 12.65
CA THR A 319 -12.94 -2.84 11.99
C THR A 319 -13.00 -2.28 10.56
N ARG A 320 -14.12 -1.66 10.16
CA ARG A 320 -14.35 -1.28 8.76
C ARG A 320 -13.49 -0.09 8.31
N MET A 321 -12.32 -0.40 7.76
CA MET A 321 -11.43 0.53 7.06
C MET A 321 -11.53 0.27 5.54
N VAL A 322 -11.99 1.27 4.77
CA VAL A 322 -12.29 1.13 3.32
C VAL A 322 -11.43 2.01 2.41
N SER A 323 -10.46 2.68 3.00
CA SER A 323 -9.64 3.75 2.43
C SER A 323 -8.21 3.63 2.97
N GLY A 324 -7.22 4.05 2.19
CA GLY A 324 -5.80 3.99 2.58
C GLY A 324 -5.06 2.80 1.97
N SER A 325 -3.90 2.51 2.53
CA SER A 325 -2.99 1.46 2.06
C SER A 325 -3.45 0.03 2.39
N ALA A 326 -4.20 -0.15 3.49
CA ALA A 326 -4.61 -1.46 4.02
C ALA A 326 -6.14 -1.61 4.29
N PRO A 327 -7.01 -1.40 3.29
CA PRO A 327 -8.46 -1.59 3.46
C PRO A 327 -8.85 -3.08 3.54
N GLY A 328 -10.09 -3.35 3.98
CA GLY A 328 -10.67 -4.69 3.97
C GLY A 328 -10.26 -5.57 5.17
N ALA A 329 -10.25 -5.00 6.37
CA ALA A 329 -9.85 -5.67 7.61
C ALA A 329 -10.95 -6.59 8.19
N GLY A 330 -11.06 -7.80 7.63
CA GLY A 330 -11.96 -8.87 8.09
C GLY A 330 -11.23 -10.14 8.53
N HIS A 331 -11.94 -11.07 9.18
CA HIS A 331 -11.47 -12.38 9.66
C HIS A 331 -10.22 -12.38 10.57
N GLY A 332 -10.40 -12.78 11.82
CA GLY A 332 -9.30 -12.89 12.79
C GLY A 332 -9.84 -13.10 14.20
N SER A 333 -9.29 -12.41 15.20
CA SER A 333 -9.56 -12.70 16.61
C SER A 333 -9.59 -11.48 17.52
N PHE A 334 -10.25 -11.66 18.66
CA PHE A 334 -10.02 -10.85 19.85
C PHE A 334 -8.88 -11.42 20.67
N PHE A 335 -8.03 -10.55 21.22
CA PHE A 335 -7.17 -10.88 22.36
C PHE A 335 -7.17 -9.75 23.40
N GLN A 336 -6.87 -10.10 24.64
CA GLN A 336 -6.55 -9.10 25.66
C GLN A 336 -5.03 -9.03 25.81
N ASP A 337 -4.47 -7.83 25.96
CA ASP A 337 -3.03 -7.64 26.18
C ASP A 337 -2.61 -7.88 27.63
N LYS A 338 -1.30 -7.85 27.91
CA LYS A 338 -0.74 -8.02 29.26
C LYS A 338 -1.16 -6.92 30.26
N GLN A 339 -1.94 -5.91 29.85
CA GLN A 339 -2.56 -4.88 30.70
C GLN A 339 -4.10 -4.96 30.73
N GLY A 340 -4.70 -6.04 30.18
CA GLY A 340 -6.14 -6.25 30.15
C GLY A 340 -6.87 -5.31 29.17
N LYS A 341 -6.20 -4.78 28.15
CA LYS A 341 -6.82 -4.02 27.05
C LYS A 341 -7.25 -4.96 25.96
N LEU A 342 -8.46 -4.77 25.44
CA LEU A 342 -8.97 -5.56 24.33
C LEU A 342 -8.38 -5.01 23.02
N TRP A 343 -8.02 -5.93 22.14
CA TRP A 343 -7.51 -5.65 20.80
C TRP A 343 -8.19 -6.60 19.81
N THR A 344 -8.43 -6.11 18.60
CA THR A 344 -8.94 -6.91 17.48
C THR A 344 -7.84 -6.99 16.43
N ILE A 345 -7.53 -8.20 15.99
CA ILE A 345 -6.62 -8.44 14.86
C ILE A 345 -7.40 -9.11 13.73
N ALA A 346 -7.21 -8.60 12.51
CA ALA A 346 -7.88 -9.04 11.29
C ALA A 346 -6.85 -9.36 10.20
N MET A 347 -7.25 -10.09 9.15
CA MET A 347 -6.50 -10.13 7.90
C MET A 347 -6.92 -9.00 6.96
N VAL A 348 -6.01 -8.59 6.08
CA VAL A 348 -6.23 -7.62 5.01
C VAL A 348 -5.67 -8.17 3.70
N ALA A 349 -6.32 -7.85 2.59
CA ALA A 349 -5.83 -8.21 1.26
C ALA A 349 -4.55 -7.45 0.93
N PHE A 350 -3.53 -8.16 0.44
CA PHE A 350 -2.29 -7.56 -0.03
C PHE A 350 -1.93 -8.14 -1.41
N THR A 351 -2.75 -7.80 -2.41
CA THR A 351 -2.55 -8.23 -3.80
C THR A 351 -1.22 -7.71 -4.34
N GLN A 352 -0.44 -8.60 -4.97
CA GLN A 352 0.83 -8.26 -5.62
C GLN A 352 0.77 -8.64 -7.10
N ASN A 353 1.30 -7.81 -7.99
CA ASN A 353 1.28 -8.01 -9.46
C ASN A 353 -0.13 -8.33 -10.00
N GLY A 354 -1.17 -7.75 -9.39
CA GLY A 354 -2.60 -8.00 -9.70
C GLY A 354 -3.14 -9.39 -9.30
N GLY A 355 -2.34 -10.22 -8.60
CA GLY A 355 -2.72 -11.56 -8.17
C GLY A 355 -3.64 -11.59 -6.94
N ALA A 356 -4.47 -12.63 -6.85
CA ALA A 356 -5.41 -12.86 -5.76
C ALA A 356 -4.78 -13.64 -4.58
N GLY A 357 -5.29 -13.41 -3.36
CA GLY A 357 -5.13 -14.33 -2.22
C GLY A 357 -3.92 -14.11 -1.30
N ASN A 358 -2.99 -13.21 -1.62
CA ASN A 358 -1.97 -12.77 -0.65
C ASN A 358 -2.61 -11.92 0.46
N THR A 359 -2.19 -12.13 1.71
CA THR A 359 -2.76 -11.46 2.89
C THR A 359 -1.71 -11.08 3.92
N LEU A 360 -1.91 -9.91 4.51
CA LEU A 360 -1.21 -9.42 5.69
C LEU A 360 -2.22 -9.26 6.85
N MET A 361 -1.77 -8.76 7.99
CA MET A 361 -2.63 -8.52 9.16
C MET A 361 -2.86 -7.04 9.40
N SER A 362 -3.92 -6.70 10.12
CA SER A 362 -4.12 -5.37 10.70
C SER A 362 -4.60 -5.47 12.14
N LEU A 363 -4.02 -4.65 13.02
CA LEU A 363 -4.27 -4.62 14.47
C LEU A 363 -4.93 -3.30 14.86
N PHE A 364 -5.99 -3.37 15.67
CA PHE A 364 -6.79 -2.23 16.12
C PHE A 364 -7.07 -2.29 17.64
N PRO A 365 -7.02 -1.15 18.36
CA PRO A 365 -7.55 -1.05 19.72
C PRO A 365 -9.04 -1.41 19.79
N THR A 366 -9.52 -1.92 20.92
CA THR A 366 -10.95 -2.23 21.13
C THR A 366 -11.33 -2.02 22.61
N ASP A 367 -12.57 -1.61 22.90
CA ASP A 367 -13.12 -1.61 24.26
C ASP A 367 -14.63 -1.91 24.24
N VAL A 368 -15.19 -2.18 25.41
CA VAL A 368 -16.63 -2.31 25.66
C VAL A 368 -17.05 -1.23 26.64
N ASP A 369 -17.99 -0.38 26.19
CA ASP A 369 -18.47 0.78 26.94
C ASP A 369 -19.26 0.41 28.21
N LYS A 370 -19.80 1.42 28.90
CA LYS A 370 -20.57 1.24 30.15
C LYS A 370 -21.97 0.64 29.94
N GLN A 371 -22.44 0.57 28.70
CA GLN A 371 -23.72 -0.01 28.30
C GLN A 371 -23.56 -1.44 27.76
N GLY A 372 -22.33 -1.86 27.43
CA GLY A 372 -22.03 -3.16 26.82
C GLY A 372 -21.82 -3.11 25.30
N VAL A 373 -21.74 -1.92 24.71
CA VAL A 373 -21.45 -1.74 23.28
C VAL A 373 -19.95 -1.91 23.05
N MET A 374 -19.58 -2.82 22.14
CA MET A 374 -18.18 -2.99 21.72
C MET A 374 -17.85 -2.03 20.58
N HIS A 375 -16.64 -1.46 20.60
CA HIS A 375 -16.15 -0.58 19.54
C HIS A 375 -14.65 -0.76 19.34
N GLY A 376 -14.23 -0.71 18.07
CA GLY A 376 -12.82 -0.60 17.68
C GLY A 376 -12.43 0.86 17.47
N ASP A 377 -11.13 1.12 17.38
CA ASP A 377 -10.59 2.36 16.81
C ASP A 377 -9.84 2.04 15.52
N VAL A 378 -10.34 2.60 14.40
CA VAL A 378 -9.75 2.51 13.06
C VAL A 378 -9.30 3.89 12.55
N GLU A 379 -9.38 4.94 13.36
CA GLU A 379 -8.96 6.28 12.96
C GLU A 379 -7.44 6.33 12.80
N TYR A 380 -6.98 6.74 11.61
CA TYR A 380 -5.57 6.64 11.23
C TYR A 380 -5.03 5.21 11.43
N GLY A 381 -5.87 4.21 11.19
CA GLY A 381 -5.63 2.80 11.53
C GLY A 381 -4.44 2.16 10.80
N ASP A 382 -3.96 2.74 9.70
CA ASP A 382 -2.74 2.33 9.01
C ASP A 382 -1.60 3.36 9.06
N TYR A 383 -1.74 4.43 9.85
CA TYR A 383 -0.65 5.35 10.20
C TYR A 383 0.10 4.78 11.43
N PRO A 384 1.18 5.44 11.91
CA PRO A 384 1.88 4.96 13.09
C PRO A 384 1.00 4.96 14.34
N GLN A 385 0.80 3.76 14.87
CA GLN A 385 0.00 3.40 16.03
C GLN A 385 0.93 2.84 17.11
N TYR A 386 0.66 3.08 18.40
CA TYR A 386 1.48 2.51 19.47
C TYR A 386 1.19 1.02 19.70
N LEU A 387 2.24 0.24 20.01
CA LEU A 387 2.14 -1.20 20.25
C LEU A 387 1.39 -1.56 21.55
N PRO A 388 0.79 -2.77 21.65
CA PRO A 388 0.16 -3.26 22.88
C PRO A 388 1.04 -3.09 24.13
N GLY A 389 0.43 -2.61 25.22
CA GLY A 389 1.14 -2.28 26.45
C GLY A 389 1.93 -0.95 26.46
N VAL A 390 2.19 -0.29 25.33
CA VAL A 390 2.88 1.02 25.32
C VAL A 390 1.96 2.14 25.83
N LYS A 391 0.66 2.06 25.52
CA LYS A 391 -0.37 3.02 25.99
C LYS A 391 -1.29 2.37 27.02
N LYS A 392 -1.49 3.06 28.15
CA LYS A 392 -2.43 2.66 29.22
C LYS A 392 -3.90 2.62 28.75
N ASN A 393 -4.23 3.27 27.64
CA ASN A 393 -5.59 3.43 27.14
C ASN A 393 -5.58 3.57 25.59
N PRO A 394 -5.36 2.47 24.85
CA PRO A 394 -5.17 2.54 23.41
C PRO A 394 -6.42 3.03 22.67
N ILE A 395 -7.64 2.70 23.12
CA ILE A 395 -8.93 3.14 22.52
C ILE A 395 -9.20 4.68 22.51
N LYS A 396 -8.20 5.51 22.84
CA LYS A 396 -8.22 6.98 22.69
C LYS A 396 -6.84 7.58 22.38
N ASP A 397 -5.77 6.92 22.84
CA ASP A 397 -4.44 7.53 22.94
C ASP A 397 -3.38 6.80 22.07
N ASN A 398 -3.80 5.92 21.14
CA ASN A 398 -2.91 5.04 20.37
C ASN A 398 -2.38 5.63 19.05
N PHE A 399 -3.10 6.56 18.42
CA PHE A 399 -2.53 7.29 17.29
C PHE A 399 -1.38 8.18 17.78
N THR A 400 -0.24 8.11 17.08
CA THR A 400 0.99 8.85 17.42
C THR A 400 0.93 10.36 17.16
N GLY A 401 -0.06 10.82 16.38
CA GLY A 401 -0.05 12.16 15.79
C GLY A 401 0.91 12.30 14.60
N TRP A 402 1.58 11.23 14.16
CA TRP A 402 2.49 11.27 13.01
C TRP A 402 1.67 11.14 11.72
N THR A 403 1.53 12.24 11.00
CA THR A 403 0.80 12.29 9.72
C THR A 403 1.67 11.83 8.55
N LEU A 404 1.03 11.34 7.49
CA LEU A 404 1.67 10.91 6.25
C LEU A 404 2.21 12.11 5.45
N LEU A 405 3.52 12.30 5.47
CA LEU A 405 4.25 13.40 4.83
C LEU A 405 4.44 13.19 3.33
N SER A 406 4.47 11.95 2.85
CA SER A 406 4.65 11.64 1.43
C SER A 406 3.36 11.65 0.61
N LEU A 407 2.18 11.78 1.24
CA LEU A 407 0.87 11.77 0.58
C LEU A 407 0.80 12.80 -0.55
N ASN A 408 0.58 12.32 -1.78
CA ASN A 408 0.43 13.16 -2.98
C ASN A 408 1.55 14.22 -3.07
N LYS A 409 2.81 13.80 -2.93
CA LYS A 409 4.00 14.64 -3.10
C LYS A 409 4.65 14.46 -4.48
N LYS A 410 5.61 15.31 -4.82
CA LYS A 410 6.39 15.16 -6.06
C LYS A 410 7.37 14.02 -5.88
N VAL A 411 7.36 13.07 -6.82
CA VAL A 411 8.29 11.94 -6.86
C VAL A 411 9.15 12.02 -8.11
N GLU A 412 10.46 11.87 -7.93
CA GLU A 412 11.48 11.77 -8.99
C GLU A 412 12.07 10.35 -8.96
N THR A 413 12.36 9.75 -10.12
CA THR A 413 12.73 8.32 -10.21
C THR A 413 13.81 8.07 -11.25
N SER A 414 14.69 7.10 -11.01
CA SER A 414 15.73 6.67 -11.97
C SER A 414 15.16 6.19 -13.30
N SER A 415 14.02 5.52 -13.28
CA SER A 415 13.32 4.97 -14.43
C SER A 415 11.83 4.79 -14.10
N THR A 416 10.99 4.47 -15.08
CA THR A 416 9.56 4.16 -14.85
C THR A 416 9.06 3.27 -15.98
N GLN A 417 8.34 2.21 -15.65
CA GLN A 417 7.60 1.40 -16.63
C GLN A 417 6.31 2.10 -17.05
N VAL A 418 5.96 2.01 -18.34
CA VAL A 418 4.71 2.53 -18.90
C VAL A 418 3.50 2.10 -18.06
N ASN A 419 2.67 3.07 -17.68
CA ASN A 419 1.49 2.99 -16.80
C ASN A 419 1.74 2.83 -15.29
N TYR A 420 2.97 2.55 -14.83
CA TYR A 420 3.30 2.39 -13.40
C TYR A 420 4.00 3.65 -12.87
N TRP A 421 3.28 4.77 -12.87
CA TRP A 421 3.83 6.13 -12.67
C TRP A 421 4.36 6.39 -11.25
N PRO A 422 5.36 7.28 -11.05
CA PRO A 422 5.95 7.57 -9.73
C PRO A 422 4.95 8.03 -8.64
N ALA A 423 3.87 8.69 -9.04
CA ALA A 423 2.80 9.09 -8.12
C ALA A 423 2.08 7.89 -7.47
N LEU A 424 2.13 6.70 -8.07
CA LEU A 424 1.52 5.46 -7.59
C LEU A 424 2.33 4.77 -6.46
N ALA A 425 3.41 5.38 -5.99
CA ALA A 425 4.09 5.01 -4.74
C ALA A 425 3.67 5.91 -3.56
N VAL A 426 2.78 6.89 -3.77
CA VAL A 426 2.41 7.91 -2.77
C VAL A 426 0.94 8.35 -2.89
N ASP A 427 0.08 7.54 -3.54
CA ASP A 427 -1.34 7.86 -3.73
C ASP A 427 -2.26 7.31 -2.63
N GLU A 428 -1.71 6.53 -1.68
CA GLU A 428 -2.40 6.04 -0.48
C GLU A 428 -3.62 5.17 -0.84
N ASN A 429 -3.38 4.25 -1.77
CA ASN A 429 -4.32 3.38 -2.46
C ASN A 429 -3.68 1.99 -2.64
N GLY A 430 -4.05 1.04 -1.79
CA GLY A 430 -3.51 -0.32 -1.80
C GLY A 430 -3.76 -1.18 -3.06
N LYS A 431 -4.25 -0.60 -4.18
CA LYS A 431 -4.46 -1.25 -5.49
C LYS A 431 -3.47 -0.76 -6.58
N SER A 432 -2.72 0.34 -6.35
CA SER A 432 -1.69 0.87 -7.26
C SER A 432 -0.29 0.40 -6.88
N PHE A 433 0.68 0.60 -7.78
CA PHE A 433 2.12 0.62 -7.46
C PHE A 433 2.91 1.38 -8.55
N TRP A 434 4.05 1.96 -8.18
CA TRP A 434 5.09 2.38 -9.12
C TRP A 434 6.01 1.19 -9.45
N SER A 435 6.54 1.16 -10.67
CA SER A 435 7.59 0.22 -11.06
C SER A 435 8.67 0.93 -11.88
N ALA A 436 9.91 0.68 -11.50
CA ALA A 436 11.08 0.92 -12.34
C ALA A 436 11.02 0.09 -13.64
N GLN A 437 11.94 0.37 -14.57
CA GLN A 437 12.10 -0.38 -15.81
C GLN A 437 12.72 -1.77 -15.58
N THR A 438 13.67 -1.88 -14.66
CA THR A 438 14.31 -3.15 -14.27
C THR A 438 14.21 -3.32 -12.74
N GLY A 439 15.12 -4.10 -12.15
CA GLY A 439 15.31 -4.21 -10.70
C GLY A 439 16.79 -4.03 -10.36
N ASP A 440 17.49 -3.17 -11.10
CA ASP A 440 18.94 -3.07 -11.05
C ASP A 440 19.41 -2.26 -9.83
N PRO A 441 20.56 -2.61 -9.20
CA PRO A 441 21.11 -1.85 -8.09
C PRO A 441 21.43 -0.41 -8.50
N GLY A 442 21.01 0.56 -7.68
CA GLY A 442 21.14 1.99 -7.94
C GLY A 442 19.90 2.66 -8.52
N GLU A 443 18.87 1.90 -8.93
CA GLU A 443 17.56 2.49 -9.20
C GLU A 443 16.94 3.11 -7.93
N TYR A 444 16.18 4.19 -8.06
CA TYR A 444 15.69 4.97 -6.92
C TYR A 444 14.34 5.65 -7.17
N LEU A 445 13.67 6.00 -6.08
CA LEU A 445 12.63 7.03 -6.03
C LEU A 445 12.97 8.06 -4.94
N THR A 446 12.71 9.33 -5.21
CA THR A 446 12.95 10.47 -4.31
C THR A 446 11.66 11.27 -4.16
N VAL A 447 11.17 11.40 -2.92
CA VAL A 447 10.00 12.22 -2.60
C VAL A 447 10.45 13.59 -2.10
N ASP A 448 9.96 14.66 -2.73
CA ASP A 448 10.04 16.03 -2.22
C ASP A 448 8.81 16.32 -1.36
N LEU A 449 8.98 16.39 -0.04
CA LEU A 449 7.92 16.71 0.93
C LEU A 449 7.41 18.17 0.82
N GLY A 450 7.96 18.96 -0.11
CA GLY A 450 7.59 20.34 -0.43
C GLY A 450 8.12 21.38 0.56
N LYS A 451 8.42 20.97 1.79
CA LYS A 451 9.11 21.76 2.81
C LYS A 451 9.97 20.86 3.71
N GLU A 452 10.89 21.47 4.44
CA GLU A 452 11.59 20.79 5.54
C GLU A 452 10.58 20.35 6.63
N SER A 453 10.74 19.11 7.10
CA SER A 453 9.80 18.38 7.95
C SER A 453 10.53 17.49 8.96
N ASP A 454 9.85 17.18 10.06
CA ASP A 454 10.28 16.30 11.15
C ASP A 454 9.85 14.85 10.86
N ILE A 455 10.78 14.00 10.41
CA ILE A 455 10.51 12.61 10.02
C ILE A 455 10.72 11.66 11.22
N ARG A 456 9.77 10.76 11.44
CA ARG A 456 9.67 9.89 12.62
C ARG A 456 9.64 8.39 12.31
N GLY A 457 9.07 8.00 11.17
CA GLY A 457 9.03 6.60 10.75
C GLY A 457 8.75 6.49 9.24
N ILE A 458 9.12 5.36 8.65
CA ILE A 458 8.98 5.11 7.22
C ILE A 458 8.47 3.69 7.01
N GLN A 459 7.41 3.50 6.21
CA GLN A 459 6.95 2.20 5.74
C GLN A 459 7.19 2.11 4.23
N THR A 460 7.80 1.01 3.76
CA THR A 460 7.83 0.66 2.33
C THR A 460 6.98 -0.59 2.12
N GLN A 461 5.97 -0.49 1.26
CA GLN A 461 5.16 -1.62 0.81
C GLN A 461 5.63 -2.02 -0.60
N TRP A 462 5.88 -3.30 -0.83
CA TRP A 462 6.51 -3.82 -2.05
C TRP A 462 5.51 -4.52 -2.97
N ASP A 463 5.64 -4.30 -4.28
CA ASP A 463 5.01 -5.16 -5.30
C ASP A 463 6.07 -6.13 -5.88
N LYS A 464 5.60 -7.22 -6.50
CA LYS A 464 6.45 -8.26 -7.09
C LYS A 464 6.35 -8.28 -8.62
N ALA A 465 6.30 -7.09 -9.20
CA ALA A 465 6.22 -6.86 -10.64
C ALA A 465 7.29 -7.64 -11.42
N GLY A 466 6.83 -8.59 -12.25
CA GLY A 466 7.69 -9.44 -13.08
C GLY A 466 8.46 -10.57 -12.35
N ALA A 467 8.49 -10.58 -11.01
CA ALA A 467 9.15 -11.60 -10.20
C ALA A 467 8.44 -12.97 -10.36
N ARG A 468 9.20 -14.07 -10.17
CA ARG A 468 8.69 -15.44 -10.43
C ARG A 468 9.03 -16.49 -9.37
N GLY A 469 9.77 -16.12 -8.33
CA GLY A 469 10.19 -17.07 -7.30
C GLY A 469 9.14 -17.25 -6.19
N THR A 470 9.13 -18.43 -5.59
CA THR A 470 8.22 -18.79 -4.50
C THR A 470 8.94 -19.40 -3.29
N GLY A 471 10.16 -19.92 -3.47
CA GLY A 471 10.97 -20.53 -2.40
C GLY A 471 11.84 -19.53 -1.62
N ALA A 472 12.28 -19.95 -0.43
CA ALA A 472 13.23 -19.20 0.40
C ALA A 472 14.54 -18.89 -0.36
N ILE A 473 15.07 -17.68 -0.19
CA ILE A 473 16.34 -17.21 -0.77
C ILE A 473 17.14 -16.41 0.28
N PRO A 474 18.48 -16.38 0.22
CA PRO A 474 19.30 -15.79 1.30
C PRO A 474 19.26 -14.26 1.37
N ARG A 475 18.59 -13.60 0.42
CA ARG A 475 18.47 -12.13 0.34
C ARG A 475 17.18 -11.76 -0.40
N TYR A 476 16.49 -10.76 0.13
CA TYR A 476 15.24 -10.18 -0.38
C TYR A 476 15.45 -8.71 -0.75
N GLU A 477 14.37 -8.03 -1.10
CA GLU A 477 14.25 -6.59 -1.37
C GLU A 477 15.18 -5.81 -0.42
N SER A 478 16.34 -5.42 -0.95
CA SER A 478 17.43 -4.81 -0.20
C SER A 478 17.59 -3.37 -0.66
N TYR A 479 17.58 -2.44 0.28
CA TYR A 479 17.45 -1.02 -0.02
C TYR A 479 18.19 -0.15 0.98
N THR A 480 18.38 1.12 0.65
CA THR A 480 18.71 2.17 1.63
C THR A 480 17.69 3.30 1.53
N VAL A 481 17.47 4.00 2.64
CA VAL A 481 16.72 5.27 2.65
C VAL A 481 17.63 6.38 3.16
N GLN A 482 17.66 7.49 2.43
CA GLN A 482 18.42 8.69 2.78
C GLN A 482 17.52 9.92 2.85
N VAL A 483 17.88 10.86 3.72
CA VAL A 483 17.18 12.15 3.91
C VAL A 483 18.13 13.30 3.57
N SER A 484 17.58 14.37 3.00
CA SER A 484 18.30 15.60 2.62
C SER A 484 17.40 16.84 2.79
N SER A 485 17.96 18.02 3.06
CA SER A 485 17.22 19.29 3.00
C SER A 485 17.37 20.03 1.66
N ASP A 486 18.35 19.66 0.84
CA ASP A 486 18.78 20.39 -0.36
C ASP A 486 18.82 19.54 -1.65
N ASN A 487 18.45 18.24 -1.56
CA ASN A 487 18.53 17.22 -2.61
C ASN A 487 19.97 16.85 -3.06
N GLN A 488 21.00 17.41 -2.40
CA GLN A 488 22.42 17.25 -2.77
C GLN A 488 23.23 16.52 -1.68
N ASN A 489 23.05 16.93 -0.41
CA ASN A 489 23.72 16.36 0.75
C ASN A 489 22.78 15.36 1.44
N TRP A 490 23.19 14.09 1.49
CA TRP A 490 22.33 12.97 1.86
C TRP A 490 22.83 12.24 3.12
N THR A 491 21.94 12.06 4.10
CA THR A 491 22.18 11.24 5.31
C THR A 491 21.38 9.94 5.20
N THR A 492 22.06 8.78 5.19
CA THR A 492 21.37 7.48 5.27
C THR A 492 20.71 7.31 6.63
N VAL A 493 19.39 7.06 6.66
CA VAL A 493 18.59 6.85 7.87
C VAL A 493 18.15 5.39 8.04
N ILE A 494 18.07 4.62 6.95
CA ILE A 494 17.82 3.18 6.95
C ILE A 494 18.82 2.52 6.00
N ASP A 495 19.50 1.49 6.48
CA ASP A 495 20.33 0.61 5.64
C ASP A 495 19.85 -0.84 5.79
N LYS A 496 19.22 -1.35 4.73
CA LYS A 496 18.87 -2.76 4.54
C LYS A 496 19.54 -3.30 3.27
N SER A 497 20.77 -2.88 2.98
CA SER A 497 21.52 -3.28 1.78
C SER A 497 21.73 -4.79 1.66
N ASN A 498 21.60 -5.56 2.75
CA ASN A 498 21.62 -7.02 2.76
C ASN A 498 20.45 -7.57 3.59
N ASN A 499 19.22 -7.31 3.14
CA ASN A 499 18.00 -7.77 3.80
C ASN A 499 17.79 -9.29 3.63
N PRO A 500 17.70 -10.10 4.70
CA PRO A 500 17.41 -11.53 4.60
C PRO A 500 15.92 -11.88 4.77
N GLN A 501 14.99 -10.91 4.85
CA GLN A 501 13.59 -11.13 5.22
C GLN A 501 12.61 -10.63 4.14
N ASP A 502 11.65 -11.48 3.77
CA ASP A 502 10.61 -11.22 2.76
C ASP A 502 9.45 -10.36 3.33
N LEU A 503 9.75 -9.15 3.80
CA LEU A 503 8.79 -8.22 4.42
C LEU A 503 8.02 -7.43 3.34
N GLN A 504 6.77 -7.82 3.04
CA GLN A 504 5.96 -7.17 1.98
C GLN A 504 5.53 -5.75 2.33
N SER A 505 5.42 -5.46 3.62
CA SER A 505 5.14 -4.17 4.23
C SER A 505 6.16 -3.99 5.37
N ASP A 506 7.16 -3.17 5.13
CA ASP A 506 8.36 -3.04 5.95
C ASP A 506 8.37 -1.66 6.64
N TYR A 507 8.06 -1.64 7.94
CA TYR A 507 8.01 -0.44 8.76
C TYR A 507 9.26 -0.28 9.62
N VAL A 508 9.81 0.94 9.64
CA VAL A 508 10.91 1.35 10.52
C VAL A 508 10.53 2.65 11.22
N GLU A 509 10.28 2.56 12.53
CA GLU A 509 10.36 3.70 13.45
C GLU A 509 11.82 4.17 13.50
N LEU A 510 12.07 5.48 13.36
CA LEU A 510 13.43 6.02 13.42
C LEU A 510 13.85 6.19 14.89
N PRO A 511 15.08 5.78 15.29
CA PRO A 511 15.51 5.83 16.70
C PRO A 511 15.62 7.26 17.25
N THR A 512 15.72 8.25 16.36
CA THR A 512 15.57 9.68 16.63
C THR A 512 14.84 10.33 15.47
N ALA A 513 14.19 11.46 15.73
CA ALA A 513 13.70 12.35 14.67
C ALA A 513 14.82 12.73 13.70
N VAL A 514 14.48 12.84 12.40
CA VAL A 514 15.39 13.35 11.37
C VAL A 514 14.70 14.48 10.61
N THR A 515 15.32 15.65 10.61
CA THR A 515 14.84 16.81 9.84
C THR A 515 15.28 16.69 8.39
N GLY A 516 14.37 16.96 7.44
CA GLY A 516 14.70 17.06 6.02
C GLY A 516 13.50 17.35 5.12
N ARG A 517 13.75 17.58 3.84
CA ARG A 517 12.73 17.87 2.81
C ARG A 517 12.62 16.77 1.76
N TYR A 518 13.72 16.13 1.41
CA TYR A 518 13.81 15.10 0.37
C TYR A 518 14.10 13.75 1.02
N VAL A 519 13.35 12.72 0.62
CA VAL A 519 13.53 11.34 1.12
C VAL A 519 13.69 10.41 -0.07
N ARG A 520 14.86 9.80 -0.21
CA ARG A 520 15.20 8.89 -1.32
C ARG A 520 15.30 7.46 -0.83
N LEU A 521 14.55 6.57 -1.48
CA LEU A 521 14.67 5.12 -1.41
C LEU A 521 15.51 4.64 -2.61
N THR A 522 16.58 3.89 -2.36
CA THR A 522 17.48 3.37 -3.40
C THR A 522 17.57 1.85 -3.33
N ASN A 523 17.34 1.19 -4.46
CA ASN A 523 17.47 -0.25 -4.67
C ASN A 523 18.93 -0.70 -4.56
N VAL A 524 19.18 -1.80 -3.86
CA VAL A 524 20.49 -2.47 -3.75
C VAL A 524 20.40 -3.93 -4.21
N PHE A 525 19.20 -4.53 -4.24
CA PHE A 525 18.89 -5.82 -4.88
C PHE A 525 17.38 -6.06 -4.89
N THR A 526 16.87 -6.51 -6.03
CA THR A 526 15.51 -7.04 -6.22
C THR A 526 15.57 -8.56 -6.46
N PRO A 527 14.73 -9.39 -5.80
CA PRO A 527 14.77 -10.84 -5.97
C PRO A 527 14.14 -11.34 -7.28
N ASP A 528 14.39 -12.61 -7.59
CA ASP A 528 13.71 -13.40 -8.63
C ASP A 528 13.68 -12.82 -10.07
N SER A 529 14.63 -11.93 -10.40
CA SER A 529 14.61 -11.13 -11.63
C SER A 529 13.34 -10.28 -11.80
N GLY A 530 12.70 -9.91 -10.69
CA GLY A 530 11.63 -8.93 -10.64
C GLY A 530 12.12 -7.49 -10.85
N LYS A 531 11.18 -6.55 -10.76
CA LYS A 531 11.44 -5.12 -10.88
C LYS A 531 11.43 -4.42 -9.54
N PHE A 532 12.16 -3.32 -9.45
CA PHE A 532 12.11 -2.44 -8.28
C PHE A 532 10.75 -1.70 -8.29
N ALA A 533 9.77 -2.30 -7.60
CA ALA A 533 8.37 -1.89 -7.62
C ALA A 533 7.87 -1.61 -6.21
N VAL A 534 7.33 -0.41 -6.02
CA VAL A 534 6.94 0.11 -4.71
C VAL A 534 5.45 0.43 -4.75
N LYS A 535 4.72 -0.27 -3.90
CA LYS A 535 3.27 -0.20 -3.74
C LYS A 535 2.89 1.05 -2.95
N GLU A 536 3.63 1.35 -1.88
CA GLU A 536 3.56 2.60 -1.13
C GLU A 536 4.92 2.94 -0.49
N PHE A 537 5.32 4.21 -0.50
CA PHE A 537 6.48 4.73 0.24
C PHE A 537 6.01 5.82 1.20
N ARG A 538 5.71 5.40 2.44
CA ARG A 538 4.95 6.17 3.42
C ARG A 538 5.89 6.75 4.46
N VAL A 539 6.17 8.05 4.33
CA VAL A 539 7.04 8.81 5.25
C VAL A 539 6.14 9.50 6.28
N PHE A 540 6.38 9.30 7.57
CA PHE A 540 5.51 9.80 8.64
C PHE A 540 6.22 10.77 9.59
N GLY A 541 5.48 11.76 10.11
CA GLY A 541 5.98 12.67 11.13
C GLY A 541 5.19 13.98 11.26
N ASN A 542 5.89 15.10 11.41
CA ASN A 542 5.37 16.45 11.69
C ASN A 542 4.39 16.61 12.88
N PRO A 543 4.42 15.84 13.98
CA PRO A 543 3.40 15.95 15.04
C PRO A 543 3.23 17.36 15.66
N GLY A 544 4.27 18.21 15.63
CA GLY A 544 4.20 19.61 16.08
C GLY A 544 3.77 20.64 15.02
N ALA A 545 3.62 20.22 13.75
CA ALA A 545 3.19 21.06 12.62
C ALA A 545 1.92 20.54 11.93
N SER A 546 1.47 19.33 12.25
CA SER A 546 0.20 18.78 11.80
C SER A 546 -0.98 19.48 12.47
N THR A 547 -2.07 19.63 11.73
CA THR A 547 -3.30 20.29 12.21
C THR A 547 -4.51 19.39 12.05
N PHE A 548 -5.43 19.48 13.02
CA PHE A 548 -6.67 18.71 13.07
C PHE A 548 -7.83 19.68 13.34
N THR A 549 -8.66 19.92 12.32
CA THR A 549 -9.61 21.04 12.30
C THR A 549 -11.03 20.52 12.09
N LYS A 550 -11.85 20.56 13.15
CA LYS A 550 -13.26 20.16 13.07
C LYS A 550 -14.04 21.11 12.17
N VAL A 551 -14.74 20.53 11.19
CA VAL A 551 -15.66 21.28 10.34
C VAL A 551 -16.89 21.66 11.17
N PRO A 552 -17.29 22.94 11.24
CA PRO A 552 -18.49 23.36 11.97
C PRO A 552 -19.74 22.61 11.49
N LYS A 553 -20.63 22.20 12.42
CA LYS A 553 -21.86 21.45 12.08
C LYS A 553 -22.73 22.13 11.01
N GLY A 554 -22.79 23.47 11.00
CA GLY A 554 -23.51 24.23 9.96
C GLY A 554 -22.85 24.26 8.57
N GLN A 555 -21.68 23.63 8.42
CA GLN A 555 -20.92 23.48 7.18
C GLN A 555 -20.81 22.01 6.72
N VAL A 556 -21.46 21.07 7.43
CA VAL A 556 -21.57 19.65 7.05
C VAL A 556 -23.02 19.36 6.69
N MET A 557 -23.27 18.93 5.46
CA MET A 557 -24.56 18.43 4.98
C MET A 557 -24.48 16.91 4.89
N ALA A 558 -25.48 16.22 5.43
CA ALA A 558 -25.68 14.78 5.30
C ALA A 558 -27.11 14.52 4.80
N VAL A 559 -27.25 13.75 3.74
CA VAL A 559 -28.54 13.40 3.13
C VAL A 559 -28.75 11.89 3.24
N ARG A 560 -29.68 11.47 4.09
CA ARG A 560 -30.05 10.05 4.21
C ARG A 560 -30.90 9.63 3.01
N ASN A 561 -30.50 8.57 2.31
CA ASN A 561 -31.24 8.11 1.13
C ASN A 561 -32.61 7.55 1.56
N GLN A 562 -33.67 8.00 0.88
CA GLN A 562 -35.06 7.70 1.24
C GLN A 562 -35.58 6.37 0.68
N VAL A 563 -34.87 5.75 -0.27
CA VAL A 563 -35.23 4.46 -0.88
C VAL A 563 -34.35 3.34 -0.32
N ASP A 564 -33.05 3.57 -0.25
CA ASP A 564 -32.07 2.64 0.33
C ASP A 564 -31.46 3.25 1.58
N ARG A 565 -32.16 3.14 2.71
CA ARG A 565 -31.76 3.75 3.99
C ARG A 565 -30.40 3.25 4.51
N ARG A 566 -29.77 2.24 3.92
CA ARG A 566 -28.39 1.86 4.23
C ARG A 566 -27.35 2.90 3.75
N ARG A 567 -27.77 3.90 2.97
CA ARG A 567 -26.90 4.93 2.38
C ARG A 567 -27.12 6.34 2.92
N ALA A 568 -26.03 7.11 2.98
CA ALA A 568 -26.06 8.55 3.17
C ALA A 568 -24.97 9.25 2.34
N ASP A 569 -25.33 10.35 1.68
CA ASP A 569 -24.40 11.20 0.94
C ASP A 569 -24.04 12.42 1.80
N LEU A 570 -22.73 12.63 2.02
CA LEU A 570 -22.18 13.73 2.79
C LEU A 570 -21.40 14.70 1.90
N LEU A 571 -21.53 15.99 2.20
CA LEU A 571 -20.78 17.09 1.58
C LEU A 571 -20.46 18.12 2.66
N TRP A 572 -19.24 18.64 2.68
CA TRP A 572 -18.84 19.68 3.62
C TRP A 572 -18.05 20.81 2.97
N GLN A 573 -17.96 21.96 3.63
CA GLN A 573 -17.07 23.04 3.18
C GLN A 573 -15.61 22.60 3.33
N PRO A 574 -14.75 22.76 2.29
CA PRO A 574 -13.34 22.45 2.41
C PRO A 574 -12.65 23.32 3.47
N VAL A 575 -11.74 22.71 4.22
CA VAL A 575 -10.80 23.41 5.11
C VAL A 575 -9.52 23.71 4.32
N GLU A 576 -9.03 24.95 4.43
CA GLU A 576 -7.80 25.38 3.76
C GLU A 576 -6.59 24.57 4.26
N GLY A 577 -5.73 24.13 3.34
CA GLY A 577 -4.54 23.32 3.66
C GLY A 577 -4.81 21.87 4.07
N ALA A 578 -6.07 21.40 4.06
CA ALA A 578 -6.42 20.02 4.37
C ALA A 578 -5.93 19.05 3.28
N GLU A 579 -5.28 17.96 3.69
CA GLU A 579 -4.85 16.88 2.80
C GLU A 579 -5.90 15.76 2.75
N GLY A 580 -6.61 15.56 3.86
CA GLY A 580 -7.80 14.72 3.94
C GLY A 580 -8.69 15.06 5.14
N TYR A 581 -9.69 14.22 5.38
CA TYR A 581 -10.65 14.35 6.46
C TYR A 581 -10.92 12.99 7.12
N VAL A 582 -11.16 12.97 8.43
CA VAL A 582 -11.81 11.85 9.12
C VAL A 582 -13.29 12.17 9.28
N VAL A 583 -14.14 11.34 8.69
CA VAL A 583 -15.60 11.40 8.86
C VAL A 583 -15.99 10.36 9.91
N ARG A 584 -16.38 10.83 11.11
CA ARG A 584 -16.82 9.97 12.22
C ARG A 584 -18.34 9.95 12.29
N TYR A 585 -18.92 8.78 12.54
CA TYR A 585 -20.37 8.61 12.57
C TYR A 585 -20.84 7.49 13.51
N GLY A 586 -22.11 7.56 13.90
CA GLY A 586 -22.75 6.59 14.80
C GLY A 586 -24.16 6.99 15.19
N ILE A 587 -24.88 6.09 15.87
CA ILE A 587 -26.32 6.22 16.17
C ILE A 587 -26.64 7.01 17.44
N GLU A 588 -25.62 7.35 18.25
CA GLU A 588 -25.74 8.29 19.38
C GLU A 588 -24.74 9.46 19.20
N PRO A 589 -25.08 10.71 19.57
CA PRO A 589 -24.18 11.87 19.39
C PRO A 589 -22.82 11.76 20.08
N ASN A 590 -22.74 10.93 21.12
CA ASN A 590 -21.58 10.66 21.96
C ASN A 590 -20.94 9.28 21.70
N LYS A 591 -21.38 8.53 20.68
CA LYS A 591 -20.84 7.22 20.28
C LYS A 591 -20.64 7.16 18.77
N LEU A 592 -19.80 8.05 18.26
CA LEU A 592 -19.36 8.07 16.85
C LEU A 592 -18.26 7.02 16.63
N TYR A 593 -18.61 5.74 16.82
CA TYR A 593 -17.66 4.62 16.84
C TYR A 593 -17.21 4.13 15.46
N GLN A 594 -17.79 4.64 14.37
CA GLN A 594 -17.38 4.32 13.01
C GLN A 594 -16.67 5.51 12.39
N SER A 595 -15.64 5.27 11.58
CA SER A 595 -14.92 6.32 10.87
C SER A 595 -14.52 5.90 9.46
N GLU A 596 -14.40 6.88 8.55
CA GLU A 596 -13.81 6.71 7.22
C GLU A 596 -12.85 7.87 6.93
N MET A 597 -11.71 7.58 6.29
CA MET A 597 -10.72 8.59 5.88
C MET A 597 -10.93 8.99 4.42
N VAL A 598 -10.93 10.29 4.15
CA VAL A 598 -11.28 10.87 2.84
C VAL A 598 -10.15 11.78 2.37
N TYR A 599 -9.36 11.29 1.41
CA TYR A 599 -8.22 12.02 0.84
C TYR A 599 -8.64 12.92 -0.33
N GLY A 600 -8.17 14.17 -0.34
CA GLY A 600 -8.29 15.08 -1.48
C GLY A 600 -9.71 15.42 -1.95
N LYS A 601 -10.76 15.13 -1.15
CA LYS A 601 -12.18 15.33 -1.45
C LYS A 601 -12.90 15.89 -0.22
N ASN A 602 -14.02 16.60 -0.43
CA ASN A 602 -14.86 17.17 0.63
C ASN A 602 -16.27 16.53 0.67
N SER A 603 -16.37 15.27 0.25
CA SER A 603 -17.61 14.50 0.21
C SER A 603 -17.37 13.01 0.47
N LEU A 604 -18.41 12.31 0.93
CA LEU A 604 -18.39 10.86 1.17
C LEU A 604 -19.76 10.23 0.88
N ALA A 605 -19.78 9.12 0.17
CA ALA A 605 -20.99 8.34 -0.10
C ALA A 605 -20.96 7.04 0.75
N ILE A 606 -21.57 7.10 1.92
CA ILE A 606 -21.58 5.98 2.89
C ILE A 606 -22.62 4.95 2.44
N LYS A 607 -22.24 3.66 2.44
CA LYS A 607 -23.11 2.51 2.07
C LYS A 607 -23.35 1.52 3.22
N SER A 608 -22.75 1.75 4.38
CA SER A 608 -22.58 0.80 5.48
C SER A 608 -23.67 0.83 6.56
N LEU A 609 -24.63 1.75 6.48
CA LEU A 609 -25.52 2.10 7.61
C LEU A 609 -26.62 1.05 7.84
N ASN A 610 -27.10 0.94 9.08
CA ASN A 610 -28.28 0.15 9.41
C ASN A 610 -29.57 0.91 9.03
N VAL A 611 -30.60 0.23 8.53
CA VAL A 611 -31.85 0.85 8.02
C VAL A 611 -32.60 1.65 9.08
N ASP A 612 -32.80 1.10 10.26
CA ASP A 612 -33.68 1.68 11.28
C ASP A 612 -33.10 2.95 11.94
N PRO A 613 -31.90 2.94 12.55
CA PRO A 613 -31.43 4.11 13.30
C PRO A 613 -31.07 5.32 12.43
N GLU A 614 -31.30 6.51 12.99
CA GLU A 614 -30.72 7.76 12.50
C GLU A 614 -29.30 7.95 13.00
N TYR A 615 -28.46 8.62 12.20
CA TYR A 615 -27.03 8.75 12.46
C TYR A 615 -26.60 10.21 12.66
N TYR A 616 -25.59 10.37 13.51
CA TYR A 616 -24.88 11.61 13.77
C TYR A 616 -23.51 11.56 13.09
N PHE A 617 -23.01 12.73 12.67
CA PHE A 617 -21.78 12.86 11.88
C PHE A 617 -20.91 13.99 12.43
N GLN A 618 -19.59 13.77 12.48
CA GLN A 618 -18.56 14.79 12.71
C GLN A 618 -17.49 14.66 11.62
N VAL A 619 -17.16 15.76 10.95
CA VAL A 619 -16.05 15.82 9.99
C VAL A 619 -14.90 16.61 10.61
N GLU A 620 -13.68 16.11 10.47
CA GLU A 620 -12.46 16.76 10.94
C GLU A 620 -11.39 16.68 9.86
N ALA A 621 -10.92 17.83 9.39
CA ALA A 621 -9.82 17.92 8.43
C ALA A 621 -8.50 17.58 9.12
N PHE A 622 -7.58 16.94 8.39
CA PHE A 622 -6.19 16.79 8.81
C PHE A 622 -5.22 17.31 7.74
N SER A 623 -4.06 17.76 8.21
CA SER A 623 -2.93 18.17 7.38
C SER A 623 -1.64 17.86 8.13
N SER A 624 -0.61 17.41 7.41
CA SER A 624 0.78 17.32 7.87
C SER A 624 1.50 18.68 7.93
N GLY A 625 0.79 19.75 7.55
CA GLY A 625 1.35 21.08 7.38
C GLY A 625 2.33 21.19 6.20
N THR A 626 2.44 20.17 5.34
CA THR A 626 3.20 20.20 4.09
C THR A 626 2.29 20.61 2.92
N PRO A 627 2.82 21.24 1.85
CA PRO A 627 2.01 21.53 0.68
C PRO A 627 1.71 20.23 -0.10
N ARG A 628 0.49 20.08 -0.62
CA ARG A 628 0.16 18.99 -1.56
C ARG A 628 0.78 19.30 -2.92
N TYR A 629 1.40 18.30 -3.55
CA TYR A 629 1.75 18.36 -4.96
C TYR A 629 0.54 17.95 -5.80
N VAL A 630 0.23 18.74 -6.83
CA VAL A 630 -0.71 18.37 -7.87
C VAL A 630 0.07 18.39 -9.16
N GLU A 631 0.33 17.21 -9.71
CA GLU A 631 0.94 17.06 -11.02
C GLU A 631 0.03 17.73 -12.07
N ASN A 632 0.61 18.52 -12.98
CA ASN A 632 -0.05 18.87 -14.24
C ASN A 632 0.50 17.91 -15.31
N PRO A 633 -0.20 16.81 -15.67
CA PRO A 633 0.35 15.76 -16.53
C PRO A 633 0.73 16.26 -17.92
N PHE A 634 0.13 17.36 -18.37
CA PHE A 634 0.39 18.03 -19.63
C PHE A 634 1.81 18.62 -19.73
N GLU A 635 2.41 18.97 -18.58
CA GLU A 635 3.76 19.54 -18.49
C GLU A 635 4.79 18.49 -18.05
N THR A 636 4.38 17.50 -17.25
CA THR A 636 5.29 16.50 -16.63
C THR A 636 5.36 15.17 -17.38
N ARG A 637 4.32 14.82 -18.14
CA ARG A 637 4.26 13.60 -18.97
C ARG A 637 4.25 13.93 -20.46
N GLY A 638 4.48 15.19 -20.82
CA GLY A 638 4.42 15.73 -22.17
C GLY A 638 3.00 15.71 -22.77
N ARG A 639 2.88 16.24 -23.98
CA ARG A 639 1.66 16.13 -24.79
C ARG A 639 1.78 14.95 -25.73
N GLY A 640 0.84 14.02 -25.62
CA GLY A 640 0.86 12.78 -26.39
C GLY A 640 0.09 12.89 -27.70
N ALA A 641 0.76 12.61 -28.83
CA ALA A 641 0.13 12.36 -30.12
C ALA A 641 0.49 10.94 -30.61
N GLU A 642 -0.45 10.24 -31.24
CA GLU A 642 -0.23 8.87 -31.71
C GLU A 642 0.16 8.88 -33.19
N LEU A 643 1.27 8.23 -33.54
CA LEU A 643 1.76 8.06 -34.91
C LEU A 643 1.58 6.62 -35.37
N ASP A 644 0.99 6.44 -36.55
CA ASP A 644 0.97 5.17 -37.28
C ASP A 644 2.13 5.15 -38.29
N PHE A 645 3.11 4.28 -38.08
CA PHE A 645 4.12 3.93 -39.08
C PHE A 645 3.71 2.63 -39.79
N THR A 646 3.15 2.75 -40.98
CA THR A 646 2.79 1.60 -41.82
C THR A 646 4.01 1.10 -42.59
N ARG A 647 4.25 -0.21 -42.51
CA ARG A 647 5.29 -0.94 -43.24
C ARG A 647 4.65 -1.86 -44.27
N GLN A 648 5.14 -1.86 -45.51
CA GLN A 648 4.75 -2.80 -46.56
C GLN A 648 6.01 -3.29 -47.30
N PRO A 649 6.75 -4.25 -46.73
CA PRO A 649 7.96 -4.81 -47.36
C PRO A 649 7.67 -5.44 -48.72
N THR A 650 8.66 -5.47 -49.61
CA THR A 650 8.57 -6.12 -50.93
C THR A 650 8.33 -7.62 -50.76
N GLY A 651 7.14 -8.08 -51.17
CA GLY A 651 6.69 -9.47 -50.97
C GLY A 651 6.22 -9.80 -49.54
N GLY A 652 6.22 -8.83 -48.61
CA GLY A 652 5.75 -9.00 -47.24
C GLY A 652 4.27 -8.64 -47.04
N ALA A 653 3.78 -8.87 -45.82
CA ALA A 653 2.46 -8.39 -45.40
C ALA A 653 2.52 -6.94 -44.91
N ARG A 654 1.40 -6.22 -45.02
CA ARG A 654 1.24 -4.88 -44.43
C ARG A 654 1.17 -4.99 -42.90
N THR A 655 1.98 -4.20 -42.20
CA THR A 655 1.85 -3.98 -40.75
C THR A 655 1.78 -2.49 -40.44
N THR A 656 1.29 -2.16 -39.25
CA THR A 656 1.34 -0.79 -38.72
C THR A 656 1.88 -0.86 -37.29
N GLU A 657 2.93 -0.09 -37.05
CA GLU A 657 3.52 0.14 -35.75
C GLU A 657 3.00 1.46 -35.21
N LYS A 658 2.71 1.50 -33.90
CA LYS A 658 2.15 2.68 -33.24
C LYS A 658 3.12 3.23 -32.21
N VAL A 659 3.34 4.54 -32.22
CA VAL A 659 4.21 5.23 -31.26
C VAL A 659 3.49 6.46 -30.72
N MET A 660 3.48 6.62 -29.39
CA MET A 660 3.13 7.89 -28.76
C MET A 660 4.35 8.81 -28.79
N THR A 661 4.18 10.02 -29.32
CA THR A 661 5.13 11.12 -29.11
C THR A 661 4.98 11.67 -27.70
N TYR A 662 6.02 12.31 -27.19
CA TYR A 662 6.09 12.91 -25.87
C TYR A 662 6.69 14.30 -25.98
N GLU A 663 5.84 15.33 -26.03
CA GLU A 663 6.31 16.71 -26.24
C GLU A 663 7.37 17.13 -25.21
N THR A 664 8.60 17.38 -25.68
CA THR A 664 9.66 18.03 -24.90
C THR A 664 9.92 19.41 -25.49
N TYR A 665 9.13 20.39 -25.04
CA TYR A 665 9.18 21.78 -25.47
C TYR A 665 10.59 22.28 -25.83
N GLY A 666 10.73 22.84 -27.05
CA GLY A 666 11.95 23.52 -27.48
C GLY A 666 13.17 22.61 -27.69
N ARG A 667 12.97 21.28 -27.80
CA ARG A 667 14.04 20.32 -28.06
C ARG A 667 13.60 19.29 -29.09
N ASP A 668 14.40 19.11 -30.14
CA ASP A 668 14.16 18.14 -31.20
C ASP A 668 13.90 16.73 -30.65
N GLU A 669 12.65 16.27 -30.77
CA GLU A 669 12.26 14.90 -30.45
C GLU A 669 12.51 13.99 -31.65
N LYS A 670 13.04 12.79 -31.39
CA LYS A 670 13.42 11.84 -32.43
C LYS A 670 12.85 10.46 -32.16
N TYR A 671 12.02 9.98 -33.06
CA TYR A 671 11.38 8.67 -33.03
C TYR A 671 12.04 7.75 -34.06
N VAL A 672 12.48 6.57 -33.62
CA VAL A 672 13.30 5.66 -34.45
C VAL A 672 12.55 4.37 -34.71
N PHE A 673 12.38 4.05 -35.99
CA PHE A 673 11.76 2.84 -36.50
C PHE A 673 12.84 1.98 -37.16
N ASP A 674 13.40 1.02 -36.43
CA ASP A 674 14.43 0.08 -36.92
C ASP A 674 13.85 -1.04 -37.79
N ASN A 675 14.70 -1.94 -38.30
CA ASN A 675 14.32 -3.11 -39.10
C ASN A 675 13.54 -2.75 -40.38
N VAL A 676 13.93 -1.67 -41.05
CA VAL A 676 13.33 -1.20 -42.30
C VAL A 676 14.00 -1.92 -43.47
N THR A 677 13.24 -2.74 -44.17
CA THR A 677 13.68 -3.53 -45.35
C THR A 677 13.07 -2.96 -46.64
N PRO A 678 13.57 -3.31 -47.84
CA PRO A 678 13.04 -2.74 -49.08
C PRO A 678 11.53 -2.94 -49.24
N GLY A 679 10.83 -1.90 -49.69
CA GLY A 679 9.37 -1.85 -49.78
C GLY A 679 8.78 -0.46 -49.57
N THR A 680 7.47 -0.36 -49.35
CA THR A 680 6.73 0.89 -49.25
C THR A 680 6.37 1.24 -47.80
N TYR A 681 6.50 2.52 -47.43
CA TYR A 681 6.28 3.01 -46.07
C TYR A 681 5.39 4.27 -46.05
N THR A 682 4.59 4.42 -45.00
CA THR A 682 3.88 5.68 -44.69
C THR A 682 3.95 6.03 -43.21
N LEU A 683 4.12 7.31 -42.91
CA LEU A 683 3.90 7.89 -41.58
C LEU A 683 2.64 8.76 -41.62
N LYS A 684 1.79 8.65 -40.59
CA LYS A 684 0.62 9.52 -40.41
C LYS A 684 0.31 9.69 -38.94
N HIS A 685 -0.45 10.73 -38.58
CA HIS A 685 -1.12 10.73 -37.29
C HIS A 685 -2.14 9.57 -37.27
N THR A 686 -2.25 8.85 -36.16
CA THR A 686 -3.21 7.75 -36.06
C THR A 686 -4.64 8.28 -36.15
N TYR A 687 -5.46 7.58 -36.95
CA TYR A 687 -6.77 8.03 -37.47
C TYR A 687 -6.81 9.42 -38.16
N GLY A 688 -5.67 10.09 -38.34
CA GLY A 688 -5.56 11.46 -38.85
C GLY A 688 -4.79 11.58 -40.17
N VAL A 689 -4.20 12.77 -40.37
CA VAL A 689 -3.55 13.17 -41.63
C VAL A 689 -2.23 12.44 -41.90
N GLY A 690 -1.93 12.22 -43.18
CA GLY A 690 -0.63 11.73 -43.66
C GLY A 690 0.49 12.75 -43.41
N ILE A 691 1.65 12.26 -43.00
CA ILE A 691 2.85 13.06 -42.73
C ILE A 691 3.96 12.72 -43.75
N TRP A 692 4.12 11.44 -44.10
CA TRP A 692 5.12 10.98 -45.06
C TRP A 692 4.64 9.76 -45.86
N GLY A 693 5.07 9.69 -47.12
CA GLY A 693 4.78 8.58 -48.03
C GLY A 693 3.37 8.60 -48.67
N PRO A 694 3.00 7.56 -49.44
CA PRO A 694 3.73 6.30 -49.63
C PRO A 694 5.08 6.49 -50.32
N GLN A 695 6.15 6.13 -49.61
CA GLN A 695 7.53 6.20 -50.08
C GLN A 695 8.05 4.78 -50.26
N GLU A 696 8.50 4.45 -51.46
CA GLU A 696 9.27 3.24 -51.72
C GLU A 696 10.73 3.46 -51.28
N LEU A 697 11.30 2.49 -50.57
CA LEU A 697 12.69 2.48 -50.12
C LEU A 697 13.42 1.26 -50.70
N THR A 698 14.61 1.48 -51.26
CA THR A 698 15.41 0.45 -51.95
C THR A 698 16.48 -0.17 -51.07
N ALA A 699 17.08 -1.28 -51.54
CA ALA A 699 18.23 -1.90 -50.86
C ALA A 699 19.40 -0.92 -50.69
N ASP A 700 19.73 -0.14 -51.73
CA ASP A 700 20.83 0.83 -51.72
C ASP A 700 20.64 1.97 -50.70
N GLN A 701 19.39 2.25 -50.30
CA GLN A 701 19.09 3.22 -49.25
C GLN A 701 19.14 2.60 -47.85
N LEU A 702 18.86 1.30 -47.71
CA LEU A 702 18.64 0.65 -46.41
C LEU A 702 19.82 -0.23 -45.95
N ILE A 703 20.66 -0.70 -46.86
CA ILE A 703 21.70 -1.68 -46.57
C ILE A 703 23.09 -1.08 -46.84
N GLY A 704 23.91 -0.99 -45.80
CA GLY A 704 25.25 -0.42 -45.88
C GLY A 704 25.88 -0.09 -44.52
N THR A 705 27.10 0.42 -44.55
CA THR A 705 27.90 0.77 -43.35
C THR A 705 28.02 2.29 -43.13
N GLY A 706 27.29 3.11 -43.89
CA GLY A 706 27.33 4.56 -43.80
C GLY A 706 26.59 5.13 -42.58
N THR A 707 27.18 6.11 -41.91
CA THR A 707 26.58 6.79 -40.74
C THR A 707 25.74 8.02 -41.10
N LYS A 708 25.69 8.40 -42.38
CA LYS A 708 24.88 9.51 -42.92
C LYS A 708 23.54 9.00 -43.47
N PRO A 709 22.48 9.83 -43.48
CA PRO A 709 21.23 9.42 -44.09
C PRO A 709 21.37 9.27 -45.60
N THR A 710 20.70 8.27 -46.16
CA THR A 710 20.63 7.93 -47.59
C THR A 710 19.41 8.53 -48.28
N TYR A 711 18.40 8.92 -47.51
CA TYR A 711 17.24 9.68 -47.94
C TYR A 711 16.86 10.67 -46.83
N THR A 712 16.43 11.87 -47.21
CA THR A 712 15.86 12.86 -46.29
C THR A 712 14.62 13.52 -46.91
N ALA A 713 13.61 13.78 -46.09
CA ALA A 713 12.43 14.55 -46.42
C ALA A 713 12.19 15.57 -45.30
N LEU A 714 12.57 16.81 -45.55
CA LEU A 714 12.58 17.90 -44.56
C LEU A 714 11.30 18.73 -44.67
N ASN A 715 10.86 19.35 -43.58
CA ASN A 715 9.72 20.29 -43.56
C ASN A 715 8.40 19.71 -44.12
N LEU A 716 8.08 18.45 -43.79
CA LEU A 716 6.93 17.72 -44.32
C LEU A 716 5.58 18.36 -43.95
N THR A 717 5.46 18.79 -42.70
CA THR A 717 4.27 19.46 -42.16
C THR A 717 4.66 20.24 -40.90
N GLN A 718 3.86 21.24 -40.53
CA GLN A 718 4.02 22.03 -39.32
C GLN A 718 3.42 21.31 -38.10
N PHE A 719 3.97 21.58 -36.91
CA PHE A 719 3.31 21.26 -35.63
C PHE A 719 3.34 22.49 -34.70
N GLY A 720 2.46 22.51 -33.69
CA GLY A 720 2.24 23.69 -32.86
C GLY A 720 1.05 23.56 -31.91
N ASN A 721 0.71 24.66 -31.23
CA ASN A 721 -0.38 24.75 -30.26
C ASN A 721 -1.23 26.00 -30.50
N GLY A 722 -2.55 25.81 -30.65
CA GLY A 722 -3.49 26.89 -30.97
C GLY A 722 -3.13 27.54 -32.30
N SER A 723 -2.84 28.84 -32.28
CA SER A 723 -2.36 29.61 -33.45
C SER A 723 -0.84 29.67 -33.57
N THR A 724 -0.08 29.06 -32.66
CA THR A 724 1.38 29.17 -32.59
C THR A 724 2.02 27.93 -33.19
N GLN A 725 2.68 28.07 -34.34
CA GLN A 725 3.60 27.04 -34.84
C GLN A 725 4.82 26.94 -33.91
N TRP A 726 5.33 25.72 -33.72
CA TRP A 726 6.53 25.43 -32.93
C TRP A 726 7.67 24.80 -33.72
N GLY A 727 7.37 24.20 -34.88
CA GLY A 727 8.36 23.43 -35.62
C GLY A 727 7.82 22.83 -36.90
N THR A 728 8.59 21.92 -37.48
CA THR A 728 8.21 21.07 -38.61
C THR A 728 8.64 19.62 -38.38
N ILE A 729 7.89 18.67 -38.96
CA ILE A 729 8.29 17.26 -38.95
C ILE A 729 9.20 16.99 -40.14
N GLU A 730 10.27 16.22 -39.93
CA GLU A 730 11.13 15.69 -40.97
C GLU A 730 11.32 14.17 -40.82
N VAL A 731 11.72 13.51 -41.91
CA VAL A 731 12.04 12.08 -41.95
C VAL A 731 13.41 11.87 -42.58
N ARG A 732 14.23 11.01 -41.97
CA ARG A 732 15.56 10.63 -42.46
C ARG A 732 15.71 9.11 -42.44
N VAL A 733 16.20 8.53 -43.55
CA VAL A 733 16.49 7.09 -43.64
C VAL A 733 17.99 6.89 -43.46
N TYR A 734 18.38 5.96 -42.60
CA TYR A 734 19.78 5.58 -42.39
C TYR A 734 19.97 4.10 -42.75
N PRO A 735 21.05 3.74 -43.46
CA PRO A 735 21.35 2.35 -43.77
C PRO A 735 21.91 1.61 -42.55
N GLY A 736 21.81 0.28 -42.58
CA GLY A 736 22.44 -0.61 -41.61
C GLY A 736 22.93 -1.91 -42.26
N ALA A 737 23.60 -2.77 -41.48
CA ALA A 737 24.31 -3.92 -42.04
C ALA A 737 23.41 -4.97 -42.74
N THR A 738 22.14 -5.06 -42.35
CA THR A 738 21.14 -6.02 -42.89
C THR A 738 19.77 -5.39 -43.17
N SER A 739 19.48 -4.25 -42.55
CA SER A 739 18.28 -3.44 -42.73
C SER A 739 18.59 -2.01 -42.27
N GLY A 740 17.80 -1.05 -42.74
CA GLY A 740 17.94 0.35 -42.35
C GLY A 740 17.02 0.72 -41.19
N ARG A 741 16.99 2.01 -40.87
CA ARG A 741 16.03 2.60 -39.94
C ARG A 741 15.48 3.92 -40.48
N VAL A 742 14.25 4.22 -40.11
CA VAL A 742 13.59 5.50 -40.36
C VAL A 742 13.62 6.31 -39.07
N GLU A 743 14.19 7.49 -39.11
CA GLU A 743 14.17 8.47 -38.02
C GLU A 743 13.16 9.56 -38.38
N VAL A 744 12.23 9.84 -37.48
CA VAL A 744 11.25 10.94 -37.57
C VAL A 744 11.64 11.98 -36.54
N THR A 745 11.97 13.20 -36.97
CA THR A 745 12.31 14.31 -36.05
C THR A 745 11.18 15.32 -36.03
N PHE A 746 10.74 15.72 -34.84
CA PHE A 746 9.95 16.92 -34.62
C PHE A 746 10.95 18.06 -34.38
N HIS A 747 11.34 18.73 -35.45
CA HIS A 747 12.34 19.78 -35.41
C HIS A 747 11.69 21.09 -34.94
N TYR A 748 12.07 21.59 -33.78
CA TYR A 748 11.55 22.84 -33.25
C TYR A 748 12.23 24.03 -33.93
N THR A 749 11.51 25.13 -34.14
CA THR A 749 12.14 26.39 -34.61
C THR A 749 13.01 26.96 -33.49
N ASP A 750 14.26 27.30 -33.81
CA ASP A 750 15.22 27.93 -32.88
C ASP A 750 14.56 29.04 -32.03
N ASP A 751 14.64 28.95 -30.69
CA ASP A 751 14.14 30.03 -29.87
C ASP A 751 15.09 31.23 -29.94
N THR A 752 14.52 32.35 -30.36
CA THR A 752 15.19 33.65 -30.55
C THR A 752 14.56 34.73 -29.68
N SER A 753 13.63 34.33 -28.80
CA SER A 753 13.09 35.12 -27.71
C SER A 753 14.04 35.06 -26.52
N GLY A 754 14.14 36.14 -25.73
CA GLY A 754 14.56 36.02 -24.34
C GLY A 754 13.37 35.70 -23.42
N PRO A 755 13.61 35.26 -22.17
CA PRO A 755 12.58 34.93 -21.21
C PRO A 755 11.50 36.01 -21.02
N THR A 756 10.24 35.60 -20.96
CA THR A 756 9.11 36.49 -20.65
C THR A 756 9.10 36.82 -19.16
N VAL A 757 9.18 38.11 -18.80
CA VAL A 757 9.25 38.60 -17.41
C VAL A 757 7.94 39.32 -17.05
N THR A 758 7.24 38.87 -16.02
CA THR A 758 5.92 39.40 -15.62
C THR A 758 5.85 39.66 -14.11
N VAL A 759 5.37 40.85 -13.69
CA VAL A 759 5.17 41.18 -12.27
C VAL A 759 4.09 40.30 -11.66
N LYS A 760 4.33 39.80 -10.45
CA LYS A 760 3.37 39.03 -9.66
C LYS A 760 2.55 39.96 -8.76
N ASN A 761 1.23 39.86 -8.85
CA ASN A 761 0.29 40.76 -8.16
C ASN A 761 -0.42 40.08 -6.96
N GLY A 762 0.12 38.98 -6.42
CA GLY A 762 -0.46 38.31 -5.26
C GLY A 762 -0.25 39.09 -3.95
N PRO A 763 -1.15 38.98 -2.96
CA PRO A 763 -0.99 39.64 -1.66
C PRO A 763 0.35 39.25 -1.00
N GLY A 764 1.18 40.26 -0.68
CA GLY A 764 2.49 40.07 -0.07
C GLY A 764 3.63 39.72 -1.03
N GLU A 765 3.36 39.44 -2.31
CA GLU A 765 4.39 39.19 -3.32
C GLU A 765 5.05 40.49 -3.78
N THR A 766 4.23 41.49 -4.12
CA THR A 766 4.65 42.81 -4.61
C THR A 766 3.95 43.92 -3.82
N SER A 767 4.66 45.02 -3.55
CA SER A 767 4.16 46.27 -2.96
C SER A 767 4.70 47.44 -3.79
N GLY A 768 3.82 48.38 -4.13
CA GLY A 768 4.09 49.44 -5.10
C GLY A 768 3.78 49.01 -6.54
N ASN A 769 4.22 49.81 -7.52
CA ASN A 769 3.91 49.60 -8.94
C ASN A 769 4.98 50.20 -9.87
N ALA A 770 4.87 49.95 -11.18
CA ALA A 770 5.88 50.38 -12.17
C ALA A 770 5.96 51.90 -12.40
N THR A 771 5.01 52.70 -11.90
CA THR A 771 4.98 54.16 -12.04
C THR A 771 5.48 54.86 -10.78
N ASP A 772 5.08 54.39 -9.60
CA ASP A 772 5.46 54.98 -8.30
C ASP A 772 6.71 54.32 -7.68
N GLY A 773 7.19 53.22 -8.26
CA GLY A 773 8.23 52.36 -7.70
C GLY A 773 7.68 51.27 -6.78
N TYR A 774 8.53 50.31 -6.41
CA TYR A 774 8.19 49.16 -5.58
C TYR A 774 8.92 49.19 -4.22
N GLN A 775 8.24 48.94 -3.09
CA GLN A 775 8.94 48.61 -1.84
C GLN A 775 9.50 47.17 -1.88
N GLN A 776 8.78 46.31 -2.61
CA GLN A 776 9.17 44.93 -2.86
C GLN A 776 8.51 44.48 -4.17
N VAL A 777 9.21 43.76 -5.04
CA VAL A 777 8.64 43.21 -6.28
C VAL A 777 8.98 41.73 -6.42
N SER A 778 8.04 40.97 -7.00
CA SER A 778 8.22 39.57 -7.35
C SER A 778 7.90 39.35 -8.83
N TYR A 779 8.70 38.54 -9.52
CA TYR A 779 8.53 38.26 -10.94
C TYR A 779 8.29 36.78 -11.22
N LYS A 780 7.32 36.50 -12.09
CA LYS A 780 7.19 35.26 -12.85
C LYS A 780 8.05 35.36 -14.09
N LEU A 781 8.83 34.33 -14.34
CA LEU A 781 9.69 34.15 -15.51
C LEU A 781 9.17 32.95 -16.29
N PHE A 782 9.00 33.08 -17.59
CA PHE A 782 8.69 31.96 -18.48
C PHE A 782 9.61 31.95 -19.70
N ASP A 783 10.21 30.81 -20.01
CA ASP A 783 10.87 30.56 -21.29
C ASP A 783 10.68 29.11 -21.76
N LYS A 784 10.56 28.89 -23.07
CA LYS A 784 10.41 27.53 -23.64
C LYS A 784 11.70 26.73 -23.49
N SER A 785 12.84 27.37 -23.73
CA SER A 785 14.21 26.83 -23.63
C SER A 785 14.64 26.56 -22.19
N LYS A 786 13.81 26.94 -21.20
CA LYS A 786 14.03 26.98 -19.75
C LYS A 786 14.78 28.22 -19.28
N VAL A 787 14.36 28.77 -18.14
CA VAL A 787 15.04 29.89 -17.47
C VAL A 787 16.20 29.34 -16.62
N ASP A 788 17.42 29.79 -16.92
CA ASP A 788 18.68 29.32 -16.32
C ASP A 788 19.08 30.18 -15.12
N LYS A 789 19.10 31.51 -15.26
CA LYS A 789 19.47 32.44 -14.18
C LYS A 789 18.89 33.83 -14.34
N VAL A 790 18.96 34.62 -13.27
CA VAL A 790 18.87 36.09 -13.35
C VAL A 790 20.16 36.74 -12.87
N VAL A 791 20.47 37.92 -13.40
CA VAL A 791 21.56 38.79 -12.95
C VAL A 791 20.95 40.14 -12.60
N ILE A 792 20.93 40.49 -11.31
CA ILE A 792 20.38 41.76 -10.83
C ILE A 792 21.55 42.64 -10.41
N ASN A 793 21.72 43.78 -11.07
CA ASN A 793 22.85 44.72 -10.87
C ASN A 793 24.24 44.04 -10.88
N GLY A 794 24.42 42.96 -11.66
CA GLY A 794 25.65 42.17 -11.71
C GLY A 794 25.76 41.04 -10.68
N VAL A 795 24.77 40.85 -9.81
CA VAL A 795 24.69 39.71 -8.87
C VAL A 795 23.85 38.60 -9.49
N THR A 796 24.49 37.46 -9.78
CA THR A 796 23.81 36.27 -10.29
C THR A 796 23.00 35.55 -9.22
N LYS A 797 21.77 35.18 -9.55
CA LYS A 797 20.98 34.15 -8.87
C LYS A 797 20.70 33.04 -9.87
N ASP A 798 21.30 31.88 -9.61
CA ASP A 798 20.99 30.62 -10.31
C ASP A 798 19.52 30.25 -10.13
N LEU A 799 18.93 29.66 -11.18
CA LEU A 799 17.63 29.02 -11.14
C LEU A 799 17.83 27.51 -11.39
N THR A 800 16.84 26.83 -11.97
CA THR A 800 16.79 25.35 -11.93
C THR A 800 16.55 24.72 -13.30
N ASP A 801 16.97 25.39 -14.37
CA ASP A 801 16.67 25.04 -15.77
C ASP A 801 15.19 24.67 -15.93
N ASN A 802 14.28 25.51 -15.43
CA ASN A 802 12.85 25.27 -15.49
C ASN A 802 12.16 26.30 -16.38
N GLN A 803 11.21 25.84 -17.19
CA GLN A 803 10.45 26.70 -18.11
C GLN A 803 9.72 27.82 -17.39
N TYR A 804 9.20 27.53 -16.19
CA TYR A 804 8.65 28.52 -15.28
C TYR A 804 9.58 28.65 -14.08
N SER A 805 9.95 29.88 -13.74
CA SER A 805 10.72 30.21 -12.55
C SER A 805 10.19 31.48 -11.89
N ASP A 806 10.42 31.64 -10.59
CA ASP A 806 10.05 32.83 -9.83
C ASP A 806 11.30 33.52 -9.24
N VAL A 807 11.32 34.85 -9.30
CA VAL A 807 12.23 35.68 -8.49
C VAL A 807 11.39 36.55 -7.58
N ASN A 808 11.06 35.97 -6.42
CA ASN A 808 10.20 36.57 -5.42
C ASN A 808 10.97 37.49 -4.45
N PHE A 809 10.24 38.47 -3.91
CA PHE A 809 10.61 39.31 -2.76
C PHE A 809 11.86 40.19 -2.94
N ILE A 810 12.12 40.66 -4.17
CA ILE A 810 13.20 41.60 -4.49
C ILE A 810 12.91 42.95 -3.81
N LYS A 811 13.87 43.43 -3.03
CA LYS A 811 13.87 44.71 -2.29
C LYS A 811 15.33 45.08 -1.96
N PRO A 812 15.64 46.29 -1.45
CA PRO A 812 17.02 46.69 -1.21
C PRO A 812 17.78 45.69 -0.34
N GLY A 813 18.94 45.23 -0.83
CA GLY A 813 19.78 44.19 -0.22
C GLY A 813 19.47 42.75 -0.65
N VAL A 814 18.37 42.47 -1.36
CA VAL A 814 18.00 41.12 -1.83
C VAL A 814 18.48 40.90 -3.27
N PHE A 815 19.24 39.82 -3.50
CA PHE A 815 19.82 39.45 -4.79
C PHE A 815 20.65 40.56 -5.48
N GLY A 816 21.24 41.50 -4.73
CA GLY A 816 21.98 42.64 -5.30
C GLY A 816 21.13 43.85 -5.68
N ALA A 817 19.81 43.82 -5.44
CA ALA A 817 18.95 44.98 -5.65
C ALA A 817 19.24 46.12 -4.65
N GLN A 818 19.07 47.36 -5.10
CA GLN A 818 19.38 48.59 -4.37
C GLN A 818 18.19 49.55 -4.35
N LEU A 819 18.19 50.54 -3.46
CA LEU A 819 17.23 51.65 -3.50
C LEU A 819 17.47 52.52 -4.74
N GLY A 820 16.42 53.00 -5.38
CA GLY A 820 16.49 53.65 -6.70
C GLY A 820 16.45 52.63 -7.83
N ASP A 821 17.12 52.91 -8.94
CA ASP A 821 16.99 52.12 -10.17
C ASP A 821 17.83 50.84 -10.14
N ASN A 822 17.27 49.79 -10.74
CA ASN A 822 17.83 48.45 -10.84
C ASN A 822 17.67 47.90 -12.27
N THR A 823 18.59 47.03 -12.66
CA THR A 823 18.50 46.23 -13.89
C THR A 823 18.54 44.75 -13.54
N MET A 824 17.65 43.97 -14.15
CA MET A 824 17.61 42.52 -14.09
C MET A 824 17.70 41.94 -15.50
N ASP A 825 18.80 41.26 -15.80
CA ASP A 825 18.92 40.42 -17.00
C ASP A 825 18.45 39.01 -16.67
N VAL A 826 17.51 38.49 -17.46
CA VAL A 826 16.95 37.13 -17.29
C VAL A 826 17.39 36.28 -18.46
N TYR A 827 18.08 35.16 -18.18
CA TYR A 827 18.68 34.29 -19.19
C TYR A 827 17.91 32.98 -19.34
N ASP A 828 17.80 32.49 -20.58
CA ASP A 828 17.42 31.11 -20.86
C ASP A 828 18.64 30.17 -20.91
N ALA A 829 18.40 28.86 -20.89
CA ALA A 829 19.44 27.84 -20.87
C ALA A 829 20.17 27.63 -22.22
N ILE A 830 19.86 28.43 -23.26
CA ILE A 830 20.60 28.47 -24.54
C ILE A 830 21.35 29.80 -24.76
N GLY A 831 21.16 30.78 -23.88
CA GLY A 831 21.90 32.04 -23.83
C GLY A 831 21.14 33.29 -24.29
N GLN A 832 19.85 33.19 -24.62
CA GLN A 832 19.02 34.36 -24.91
C GLN A 832 18.72 35.15 -23.61
N VAL A 833 18.44 36.45 -23.75
CA VAL A 833 18.30 37.36 -22.59
C VAL A 833 17.16 38.35 -22.76
N THR A 834 16.42 38.57 -21.67
CA THR A 834 15.50 39.71 -21.51
C THR A 834 15.97 40.61 -20.39
N THR A 835 16.32 41.85 -20.73
CA THR A 835 16.65 42.91 -19.76
C THR A 835 15.39 43.64 -19.29
N LEU A 836 15.21 43.74 -17.98
CA LEU A 836 14.17 44.55 -17.33
C LEU A 836 14.79 45.63 -16.44
N HIS A 837 14.22 46.84 -16.45
CA HIS A 837 14.52 47.89 -15.47
C HIS A 837 13.36 48.07 -14.49
N PHE A 838 13.67 48.33 -13.22
CA PHE A 838 12.69 48.61 -12.17
C PHE A 838 13.27 49.49 -11.05
N THR A 839 12.42 50.31 -10.42
CA THR A 839 12.83 51.23 -9.36
C THR A 839 12.31 50.74 -8.00
N LEU A 840 13.19 50.68 -7.00
CA LEU A 840 12.85 50.35 -5.62
C LEU A 840 12.78 51.61 -4.74
N VAL A 841 11.76 51.70 -3.90
CA VAL A 841 11.49 52.84 -3.00
C VAL A 841 11.43 52.39 -1.53
N PRO A 842 11.52 53.32 -0.56
CA PRO A 842 11.53 53.00 0.88
C PRO A 842 10.23 52.37 1.40
#